data_AF-A0A812N897-F1
#
_entry.id   AF-A0A812N897-F1
#
_cell.length_a   1.000
_cell.length_b   1.000
_cell.length_c   1.000
_cell.angle_alpha   90.00
_cell.angle_beta   90.00
_cell.angle_gamma   90.00
#
_symmetry.space_group_name_H-M   'P 1'
#
loop_
_entity.id
_entity.type
_entity.pdbx_description
1 polymer ?
#
loop_
_entity_poly.entity_id
_entity_poly.type
_entity_poly.pdbx_seq_one_letter_code
_entity_poly.pdbx_strand_id
1 'polypeptide(L)'
;MQPSRTLSNIGNWVSATRKIRHSGELLLVVAIVDRAEEEEVGSDGDGQWSEDSDVPEDELKDLVTELTAVTSRMAAQAQYFKDECPAPERQDGKKPATSVLVKTSRAQPEVLHVVLVIDADLSMGSEDIEVMQSKKGSQTKFPANIRRIDAVFNSCRAFLETHQDASGLGTDLFSLVVFNSRADVVFERQAKKYADGQLKKLAGKLSPKHQTKFQSAFRTVEKLIGLQQVAEDVRVILLSDGKPYEKYTVRQLFEKHLLNTASVQMARSFEVHAVGFGPEPEHWANLRHLAEMTRGTFQQSSLDHLALREAFTSIAATITVTSVAGGSGTSSEGTSVAAPLKSATSEIPFDPLLDAGKTCARRCSLIKVTLQKASRFAAPRDAERELCANCDVTVDTKAFGFGGMRVVYRMVDSSKMNEKEKMVAKRLIKEPHARKEDMLPFCRCTSLAMQMRTSFTDVIYKKWIAVPYDIWFVPCYLYQYSCRSGEPAFFLGEHQLEGKFTKFNSNNGYVNSDAENEDCSELLQAFSHYTFVRSKGSVMIVDLQGVIDGGYILLTDPQVHTRHKKVDYGRGDLGFEGMKRFFESHYCGKTCHALKLPGEQHDLLKSMELEKDRRCQICMNAPSKTVLEPCGHSAVCRACVLKLFESPQPSCPICRQAVTKYHTGVYSTTFVPPVRRG
;
A
#
# COMPACT_ATOMS: atom_id res chain seq x y z
N MET A 1 -47.22 -16.41 -27.37
CA MET A 1 -46.75 -15.39 -28.32
C MET A 1 -45.29 -15.70 -28.63
N GLN A 2 -44.89 -15.72 -29.91
CA GLN A 2 -43.62 -16.34 -30.34
C GLN A 2 -42.33 -15.72 -29.72
N PRO A 3 -41.34 -16.55 -29.33
CA PRO A 3 -40.06 -16.12 -28.72
C PRO A 3 -39.12 -15.36 -29.67
N SER A 4 -39.40 -15.36 -30.98
CA SER A 4 -38.60 -14.66 -31.99
C SER A 4 -38.69 -13.12 -31.93
N ARG A 5 -39.74 -12.57 -31.30
CA ARG A 5 -39.89 -11.12 -31.10
C ARG A 5 -39.12 -10.58 -29.89
N THR A 6 -38.78 -11.43 -28.92
CA THR A 6 -38.06 -11.03 -27.70
C THR A 6 -36.56 -10.90 -27.95
N LEU A 7 -35.98 -11.82 -28.75
CA LEU A 7 -34.57 -11.78 -29.15
C LEU A 7 -34.26 -10.64 -30.14
N SER A 8 -35.19 -10.29 -31.04
CA SER A 8 -35.02 -9.14 -31.95
C SER A 8 -35.09 -7.80 -31.21
N ASN A 9 -35.83 -7.73 -30.10
CA ASN A 9 -35.83 -6.57 -29.21
C ASN A 9 -34.51 -6.43 -28.43
N ILE A 10 -33.90 -7.54 -27.99
CA ILE A 10 -32.56 -7.52 -27.37
C ILE A 10 -31.49 -7.05 -28.38
N GLY A 11 -31.53 -7.54 -29.62
CA GLY A 11 -30.61 -7.10 -30.69
C GLY A 11 -30.74 -5.61 -31.02
N ASN A 12 -31.97 -5.08 -31.02
CA ASN A 12 -32.22 -3.65 -31.22
C ASN A 12 -31.81 -2.79 -30.02
N TRP A 13 -31.92 -3.31 -28.79
CA TRP A 13 -31.44 -2.66 -27.57
C TRP A 13 -29.92 -2.58 -27.52
N VAL A 14 -29.21 -3.65 -27.91
CA VAL A 14 -27.74 -3.68 -28.03
C VAL A 14 -27.23 -2.69 -29.10
N SER A 15 -28.02 -2.45 -30.15
CA SER A 15 -27.70 -1.46 -31.18
C SER A 15 -27.95 -0.01 -30.71
N ALA A 16 -28.97 0.20 -29.88
CA ALA A 16 -29.28 1.51 -29.30
C ALA A 16 -28.27 1.94 -28.22
N THR A 17 -27.78 1.01 -27.38
CA THR A 17 -26.77 1.29 -26.35
C THR A 17 -25.38 1.56 -26.90
N ARG A 18 -25.03 1.03 -28.09
CA ARG A 18 -23.76 1.35 -28.79
C ARG A 18 -23.61 2.82 -29.22
N LYS A 19 -24.67 3.62 -29.20
CA LYS A 19 -24.62 5.06 -29.51
C LYS A 19 -24.32 5.95 -28.30
N ILE A 20 -24.26 5.40 -27.08
CA ILE A 20 -24.02 6.16 -25.87
C ILE A 20 -22.50 6.29 -25.67
N ARG A 21 -21.97 7.47 -26.01
CA ARG A 21 -20.58 7.86 -25.75
C ARG A 21 -20.55 8.66 -24.46
N HIS A 22 -20.23 8.05 -23.32
CA HIS A 22 -19.41 8.62 -22.24
C HIS A 22 -19.07 7.52 -21.21
N SER A 23 -17.87 7.62 -20.63
CA SER A 23 -17.21 6.69 -19.74
C SER A 23 -17.96 6.45 -18.43
N GLY A 24 -18.00 5.19 -17.97
CA GLY A 24 -18.67 4.72 -16.74
C GLY A 24 -19.76 3.67 -17.02
N GLU A 25 -20.63 3.95 -17.99
CA GLU A 25 -21.83 3.14 -18.26
C GLU A 25 -21.54 1.81 -19.00
N LEU A 26 -20.42 1.72 -19.73
CA LEU A 26 -20.02 0.50 -20.44
C LEU A 26 -19.59 -0.64 -19.49
N LEU A 27 -18.95 -0.29 -18.37
CA LEU A 27 -18.48 -1.27 -17.36
C LEU A 27 -19.65 -1.96 -16.65
N LEU A 28 -20.76 -1.24 -16.44
CA LEU A 28 -21.98 -1.78 -15.85
C LEU A 28 -22.65 -2.81 -16.78
N VAL A 29 -22.70 -2.51 -18.08
CA VAL A 29 -23.29 -3.41 -19.08
C VAL A 29 -22.46 -4.68 -19.24
N VAL A 30 -21.13 -4.58 -19.27
CA VAL A 30 -20.24 -5.75 -19.32
C VAL A 30 -20.38 -6.61 -18.06
N ALA A 31 -20.50 -6.00 -16.87
CA ALA A 31 -20.66 -6.74 -15.62
C ALA A 31 -22.04 -7.41 -15.47
N ILE A 32 -23.10 -6.82 -16.03
CA ILE A 32 -24.45 -7.43 -16.06
C ILE A 32 -24.49 -8.59 -17.06
N VAL A 33 -23.81 -8.47 -18.20
CA VAL A 33 -23.66 -9.56 -19.18
C VAL A 33 -22.83 -10.70 -18.58
N ASP A 34 -21.71 -10.40 -17.90
CA ASP A 34 -20.90 -11.39 -17.19
C ASP A 34 -21.70 -12.10 -16.08
N ARG A 35 -22.58 -11.39 -15.38
CA ARG A 35 -23.47 -11.99 -14.36
C ARG A 35 -24.52 -12.91 -14.97
N ALA A 36 -25.09 -12.56 -16.12
CA ALA A 36 -26.02 -13.41 -16.85
C ALA A 36 -25.34 -14.68 -17.37
N GLU A 37 -24.09 -14.58 -17.85
CA GLU A 37 -23.29 -15.74 -18.25
C GLU A 37 -22.86 -16.60 -17.04
N GLU A 38 -22.65 -16.03 -15.85
CA GLU A 38 -22.31 -16.77 -14.63
C GLU A 38 -23.50 -17.56 -14.04
N GLU A 39 -24.75 -17.09 -14.23
CA GLU A 39 -25.96 -17.80 -13.79
C GLU A 39 -26.34 -18.97 -14.73
N GLU A 40 -25.93 -18.94 -16.00
CA GLU A 40 -26.14 -20.05 -16.96
C GLU A 40 -25.21 -21.26 -16.75
N VAL A 41 -24.07 -21.12 -16.04
CA VAL A 41 -23.05 -22.20 -15.90
C VAL A 41 -23.35 -23.16 -14.72
N GLY A 42 -24.57 -23.12 -14.18
CA GLY A 42 -25.07 -24.01 -13.14
C GLY A 42 -25.67 -25.32 -13.64
N SER A 43 -25.08 -26.02 -14.61
CA SER A 43 -25.43 -27.43 -14.84
C SER A 43 -24.23 -28.23 -15.38
N ASP A 44 -24.06 -29.43 -14.82
CA ASP A 44 -22.91 -30.30 -15.02
C ASP A 44 -22.72 -30.72 -16.49
N GLY A 45 -21.45 -30.91 -16.85
CA GLY A 45 -21.00 -31.20 -18.20
C GLY A 45 -21.56 -32.49 -18.79
N ASP A 46 -22.05 -32.39 -20.03
CA ASP A 46 -21.45 -33.04 -21.19
C ASP A 46 -22.08 -32.42 -22.45
N GLY A 47 -21.29 -32.27 -23.50
CA GLY A 47 -21.71 -31.59 -24.72
C GLY A 47 -22.84 -32.34 -25.44
N GLN A 48 -24.07 -31.83 -25.33
CA GLN A 48 -25.12 -31.93 -26.34
C GLN A 48 -26.19 -30.85 -26.09
N TRP A 49 -26.49 -30.06 -27.12
CA TRP A 49 -27.56 -29.06 -27.08
C TRP A 49 -28.91 -29.78 -27.04
N SER A 50 -29.67 -29.63 -25.96
CA SER A 50 -31.09 -29.98 -25.91
C SER A 50 -31.93 -28.70 -25.93
N GLU A 51 -32.88 -28.60 -26.87
CA GLU A 51 -33.74 -27.44 -27.14
C GLU A 51 -34.78 -27.11 -26.04
N ASP A 52 -34.74 -27.73 -24.87
CA ASP A 52 -35.69 -27.48 -23.78
C ASP A 52 -34.95 -27.10 -22.49
N SER A 53 -34.72 -25.81 -22.28
CA SER A 53 -34.41 -25.24 -20.97
C SER A 53 -35.34 -24.05 -20.72
N ASP A 54 -36.46 -24.34 -20.06
CA ASP A 54 -37.42 -23.35 -19.59
C ASP A 54 -36.81 -22.55 -18.43
N VAL A 55 -36.27 -21.37 -18.72
CA VAL A 55 -35.98 -20.35 -17.70
C VAL A 55 -37.32 -19.86 -17.15
N PRO A 56 -37.56 -19.90 -15.82
CA PRO A 56 -38.84 -19.50 -15.24
C PRO A 56 -39.19 -18.06 -15.65
N GLU A 57 -40.37 -17.89 -16.24
CA GLU A 57 -40.86 -16.61 -16.78
C GLU A 57 -40.87 -15.47 -15.74
N ASP A 58 -40.83 -15.81 -14.46
CA ASP A 58 -40.84 -14.89 -13.33
C ASP A 58 -39.46 -14.28 -13.02
N GLU A 59 -38.35 -15.00 -13.25
CA GLU A 59 -36.99 -14.45 -13.10
C GLU A 59 -36.64 -13.46 -14.22
N LEU A 60 -37.13 -13.73 -15.44
CA LEU A 60 -37.04 -12.79 -16.58
C LEU A 60 -37.89 -11.54 -16.37
N LYS A 61 -39.05 -11.64 -15.70
CA LYS A 61 -39.89 -10.47 -15.34
C LYS A 61 -39.21 -9.60 -14.30
N ASP A 62 -38.53 -10.18 -13.32
CA ASP A 62 -37.78 -9.43 -12.31
C ASP A 62 -36.60 -8.68 -12.95
N LEU A 63 -35.84 -9.32 -13.84
CA LEU A 63 -34.73 -8.69 -14.56
C LEU A 63 -35.19 -7.52 -15.44
N VAL A 64 -36.32 -7.69 -16.15
CA VAL A 64 -36.93 -6.64 -17.00
C VAL A 64 -37.48 -5.50 -16.14
N THR A 65 -38.03 -5.79 -14.97
CA THR A 65 -38.50 -4.78 -14.01
C THR A 65 -37.33 -3.96 -13.46
N GLU A 66 -36.21 -4.62 -13.16
CA GLU A 66 -34.99 -3.96 -12.67
C GLU A 66 -34.38 -3.06 -13.75
N LEU A 67 -34.29 -3.53 -15.00
CA LEU A 67 -33.86 -2.75 -16.17
C LEU A 67 -34.77 -1.53 -16.46
N THR A 68 -36.09 -1.69 -16.31
CA THR A 68 -37.07 -0.61 -16.50
C THR A 68 -36.97 0.44 -15.39
N ALA A 69 -36.67 0.01 -14.16
CA ALA A 69 -36.46 0.91 -13.03
C ALA A 69 -35.15 1.70 -13.12
N VAL A 70 -34.08 1.11 -13.69
CA VAL A 70 -32.80 1.78 -13.93
C VAL A 70 -32.97 2.84 -15.02
N THR A 71 -33.58 2.50 -16.15
CA THR A 71 -33.80 3.43 -17.27
C THR A 71 -34.74 4.59 -16.90
N SER A 72 -35.75 4.36 -16.06
CA SER A 72 -36.63 5.42 -15.55
C SER A 72 -35.90 6.39 -14.60
N ARG A 73 -34.94 5.91 -13.80
CA ARG A 73 -34.09 6.76 -12.95
C ARG A 73 -33.10 7.57 -13.78
N MET A 74 -32.54 6.99 -14.84
CA MET A 74 -31.65 7.69 -15.78
C MET A 74 -32.35 8.86 -16.49
N ALA A 75 -33.64 8.70 -16.87
CA ALA A 75 -34.42 9.76 -17.48
C ALA A 75 -34.69 10.94 -16.52
N ALA A 76 -34.95 10.64 -15.24
CA ALA A 76 -35.17 11.67 -14.21
C ALA A 76 -33.90 12.47 -13.89
N GLN A 77 -32.73 11.81 -13.92
CA GLN A 77 -31.44 12.43 -13.60
C GLN A 77 -30.92 13.32 -14.75
N ALA A 78 -31.20 12.95 -16.01
CA ALA A 78 -30.90 13.78 -17.18
C ALA A 78 -31.72 15.09 -17.26
N GLN A 79 -32.88 15.12 -16.59
CA GLN A 79 -33.75 16.31 -16.55
C GLN A 79 -33.27 17.32 -15.49
N TYR A 80 -32.60 16.86 -14.44
CA TYR A 80 -32.00 17.69 -13.39
C TYR A 80 -30.74 18.44 -13.87
N PHE A 81 -29.95 17.85 -14.78
CA PHE A 81 -28.68 18.44 -15.27
C PHE A 81 -28.84 19.49 -16.38
N LYS A 82 -30.04 19.75 -16.88
CA LYS A 82 -30.29 20.81 -17.88
C LYS A 82 -30.49 22.20 -17.26
N ASP A 83 -30.76 22.28 -15.97
CA ASP A 83 -31.20 23.54 -15.34
C ASP A 83 -30.07 24.34 -14.66
N GLU A 84 -28.84 23.79 -14.51
CA GLU A 84 -27.74 24.51 -13.86
C GLU A 84 -26.38 24.32 -14.55
N CYS A 85 -26.04 25.14 -15.55
CA CYS A 85 -24.66 25.61 -15.83
C CYS A 85 -24.58 26.59 -17.03
N PRO A 86 -24.02 27.82 -16.88
CA PRO A 86 -23.57 28.65 -18.00
C PRO A 86 -22.11 28.36 -18.38
N ALA A 87 -21.80 28.41 -19.68
CA ALA A 87 -20.49 28.11 -20.26
C ALA A 87 -19.45 29.25 -20.10
N PRO A 88 -18.13 28.97 -20.00
CA PRO A 88 -17.10 30.01 -20.01
C PRO A 88 -16.39 30.20 -21.36
N GLU A 89 -15.98 31.45 -21.60
CA GLU A 89 -15.38 32.02 -22.81
C GLU A 89 -13.88 31.69 -23.01
N ARG A 90 -13.44 31.78 -24.27
CA ARG A 90 -12.04 31.67 -24.75
C ARG A 90 -11.26 32.97 -24.57
N GLN A 91 -9.96 32.89 -24.26
CA GLN A 91 -9.00 33.96 -24.58
C GLN A 91 -7.65 33.43 -25.09
N ASP A 92 -7.12 34.18 -26.07
CA ASP A 92 -5.92 33.95 -26.89
C ASP A 92 -4.60 34.49 -26.29
N GLY A 93 -3.50 33.78 -26.57
CA GLY A 93 -2.22 34.30 -27.10
C GLY A 93 -1.22 35.10 -26.23
N LYS A 94 0.04 34.62 -26.17
CA LYS A 94 1.30 35.34 -26.56
C LYS A 94 2.62 34.57 -26.22
N LYS A 95 3.58 34.59 -27.16
CA LYS A 95 5.02 34.21 -27.01
C LYS A 95 5.87 35.40 -26.53
N PRO A 96 7.04 35.20 -25.88
CA PRO A 96 8.38 35.44 -26.50
C PRO A 96 9.49 34.53 -25.89
N ALA A 97 10.81 34.56 -26.14
CA ALA A 97 11.76 34.90 -27.21
C ALA A 97 13.12 34.25 -26.81
N THR A 98 14.13 34.39 -27.68
CA THR A 98 15.38 33.64 -27.87
C THR A 98 16.58 33.87 -26.92
N SER A 99 17.41 32.81 -26.82
CA SER A 99 18.90 32.73 -26.73
C SER A 99 19.65 33.12 -25.45
N VAL A 100 20.60 32.28 -24.99
CA VAL A 100 22.08 32.46 -25.07
C VAL A 100 22.78 31.13 -24.70
N LEU A 101 23.74 30.70 -25.54
CA LEU A 101 24.62 29.53 -25.35
C LEU A 101 25.83 29.90 -24.46
N VAL A 102 26.15 29.07 -23.46
CA VAL A 102 27.45 29.10 -22.76
C VAL A 102 28.05 27.69 -22.75
N LYS A 103 29.36 27.65 -23.02
CA LYS A 103 30.20 26.48 -23.35
C LYS A 103 30.45 25.55 -22.16
N THR A 104 30.71 24.29 -22.51
CA THR A 104 31.00 23.10 -21.70
C THR A 104 32.29 23.18 -20.87
N SER A 105 32.32 22.53 -19.70
CA SER A 105 33.57 22.10 -19.06
C SER A 105 33.40 20.81 -18.22
N ARG A 106 34.20 19.80 -18.57
CA ARG A 106 34.72 18.63 -17.81
C ARG A 106 33.84 17.98 -16.73
N ALA A 107 33.60 16.67 -16.91
CA ALA A 107 33.02 15.76 -15.91
C ALA A 107 33.78 15.84 -14.57
N GLN A 108 33.06 16.25 -13.53
CA GLN A 108 33.54 16.33 -12.15
C GLN A 108 33.03 15.14 -11.33
N PRO A 109 33.74 14.76 -10.25
CA PRO A 109 33.34 13.65 -9.38
C PRO A 109 31.96 13.89 -8.76
N GLU A 110 31.18 12.81 -8.63
CA GLU A 110 29.84 12.85 -8.06
C GLU A 110 29.92 13.10 -6.55
N VAL A 111 29.42 14.26 -6.11
CA VAL A 111 29.38 14.65 -4.70
C VAL A 111 27.96 14.53 -4.19
N LEU A 112 27.78 13.74 -3.12
CA LEU A 112 26.54 13.64 -2.37
C LEU A 112 26.58 14.60 -1.18
N HIS A 113 25.61 15.49 -1.08
CA HIS A 113 25.43 16.41 0.05
C HIS A 113 24.24 15.98 0.91
N VAL A 114 24.52 15.53 2.13
CA VAL A 114 23.51 15.14 3.11
C VAL A 114 23.28 16.29 4.11
N VAL A 115 22.03 16.77 4.20
CA VAL A 115 21.64 17.85 5.09
C VAL A 115 20.72 17.30 6.19
N LEU A 116 21.23 17.25 7.42
CA LEU A 116 20.44 16.91 8.61
C LEU A 116 19.70 18.16 9.08
N VAL A 117 18.37 18.09 9.18
CA VAL A 117 17.50 19.20 9.62
C VAL A 117 16.74 18.74 10.86
N ILE A 118 17.16 19.23 12.03
CA ILE A 118 16.69 18.75 13.33
C ILE A 118 15.85 19.82 14.01
N ASP A 119 14.61 19.46 14.35
CA ASP A 119 13.73 20.27 15.18
C ASP A 119 14.25 20.33 16.64
N ALA A 120 14.32 21.52 17.19
CA ALA A 120 14.76 21.82 18.55
C ALA A 120 13.76 22.74 19.27
N ASP A 121 12.48 22.46 19.06
CA ASP A 121 11.38 23.03 19.82
C ASP A 121 11.38 22.62 21.30
N LEU A 122 10.51 23.21 22.10
CA LEU A 122 10.43 22.91 23.54
C LEU A 122 10.16 21.43 23.84
N SER A 123 9.40 20.72 23.00
CA SER A 123 9.06 19.32 23.23
C SER A 123 10.30 18.42 23.21
N MET A 124 11.27 18.75 22.34
CA MET A 124 12.54 18.04 22.18
C MET A 124 13.48 18.15 23.40
N GLY A 125 13.15 18.99 24.38
CA GLY A 125 13.85 19.10 25.66
C GLY A 125 13.47 18.05 26.71
N SER A 126 12.39 17.29 26.49
CA SER A 126 11.83 16.35 27.47
C SER A 126 12.77 15.16 27.75
N GLU A 127 12.91 14.76 29.02
CA GLU A 127 13.70 13.60 29.47
C GLU A 127 12.84 12.34 29.60
N ASP A 128 12.35 11.83 28.48
CA ASP A 128 11.38 10.74 28.43
C ASP A 128 11.76 9.60 27.47
N ILE A 129 13.01 9.58 27.00
CA ILE A 129 13.54 8.44 26.23
C ILE A 129 14.36 7.55 27.16
N GLU A 130 13.90 6.33 27.35
CA GLU A 130 14.58 5.33 28.18
C GLU A 130 15.81 4.76 27.44
N VAL A 131 16.98 4.84 28.07
CA VAL A 131 18.24 4.27 27.55
C VAL A 131 18.93 3.43 28.62
N MET A 132 19.43 2.27 28.21
CA MET A 132 20.21 1.37 29.07
C MET A 132 21.65 1.87 29.19
N GLN A 133 22.01 2.46 30.33
CA GLN A 133 23.38 2.93 30.62
C GLN A 133 24.14 1.92 31.48
N SER A 134 25.45 1.75 31.22
CA SER A 134 26.35 1.04 32.13
C SER A 134 27.13 2.03 33.00
N LYS A 135 27.24 1.75 34.31
CA LYS A 135 28.21 2.47 35.16
C LYS A 135 29.62 2.08 34.72
N LYS A 136 30.53 3.05 34.58
CA LYS A 136 31.95 2.78 34.29
C LYS A 136 32.48 1.73 35.29
N GLY A 137 32.85 0.55 34.79
CA GLY A 137 33.36 -0.57 35.59
C GLY A 137 32.33 -1.62 36.02
N SER A 138 31.05 -1.51 35.64
CA SER A 138 30.01 -2.52 35.91
C SER A 138 29.39 -3.09 34.62
N GLN A 139 29.15 -4.41 34.57
CA GLN A 139 28.39 -5.05 33.49
C GLN A 139 26.87 -4.91 33.64
N THR A 140 26.37 -4.41 34.78
CA THR A 140 24.94 -4.15 34.98
C THR A 140 24.50 -2.87 34.27
N LYS A 141 23.51 -3.00 33.38
CA LYS A 141 22.85 -1.89 32.69
C LYS A 141 21.63 -1.43 33.49
N PHE A 142 21.46 -0.13 33.65
CA PHE A 142 20.31 0.48 34.31
C PHE A 142 19.56 1.38 33.34
N PRO A 143 18.22 1.44 33.40
CA PRO A 143 17.44 2.37 32.61
C PRO A 143 17.65 3.80 33.13
N ALA A 144 17.95 4.72 32.21
CA ALA A 144 18.09 6.14 32.48
C ALA A 144 17.39 6.92 31.37
N ASN A 145 16.60 7.93 31.74
CA ASN A 145 15.97 8.78 30.75
C ASN A 145 16.96 9.82 30.24
N ILE A 146 16.95 10.07 28.93
CA ILE A 146 17.73 11.13 28.30
C ILE A 146 16.79 12.10 27.57
N ARG A 147 17.29 13.31 27.31
CA ARG A 147 16.55 14.30 26.53
C ARG A 147 16.33 13.81 25.10
N ARG A 148 15.15 14.09 24.54
CA ARG A 148 14.81 13.72 23.17
C ARG A 148 15.84 14.17 22.14
N ILE A 149 16.27 15.42 22.23
CA ILE A 149 17.30 15.99 21.35
C ILE A 149 18.66 15.28 21.46
N ASP A 150 19.05 14.81 22.65
CA ASP A 150 20.31 14.09 22.83
C ASP A 150 20.25 12.69 22.20
N ALA A 151 19.08 12.02 22.27
CA ALA A 151 18.87 10.74 21.59
C ALA A 151 18.91 10.89 20.06
N VAL A 152 18.36 11.98 19.53
CA VAL A 152 18.47 12.29 18.10
C VAL A 152 19.92 12.47 17.69
N PHE A 153 20.72 13.23 18.43
CA PHE A 153 22.13 13.41 18.11
C PHE A 153 22.92 12.09 18.19
N ASN A 154 22.61 11.22 19.14
CA ASN A 154 23.19 9.87 19.20
C ASN A 154 22.85 9.04 17.95
N SER A 155 21.61 9.12 17.47
CA SER A 155 21.15 8.44 16.26
C SER A 155 21.77 9.04 14.99
N CYS A 156 21.92 10.36 14.90
CA CYS A 156 22.67 11.00 13.80
C CYS A 156 24.13 10.57 13.78
N ARG A 157 24.74 10.35 14.94
CA ARG A 157 26.11 9.82 15.02
C ARG A 157 26.20 8.38 14.53
N ALA A 158 25.26 7.54 14.97
CA ALA A 158 25.16 6.16 14.49
C ALA A 158 24.94 6.13 12.97
N PHE A 159 24.11 7.03 12.43
CA PHE A 159 23.91 7.21 11.00
C PHE A 159 25.23 7.49 10.29
N LEU A 160 26.00 8.49 10.74
CA LEU A 160 27.31 8.79 10.14
C LEU A 160 28.26 7.60 10.24
N GLU A 161 28.29 6.88 11.36
CA GLU A 161 29.11 5.67 11.54
C GLU A 161 28.75 4.59 10.50
N THR A 162 27.45 4.35 10.26
CA THR A 162 26.94 3.33 9.32
C THR A 162 26.93 3.74 7.85
N HIS A 163 26.94 5.05 7.54
CA HIS A 163 26.90 5.56 6.17
C HIS A 163 28.13 5.10 5.39
N GLN A 164 27.90 4.35 4.32
CA GLN A 164 28.94 3.96 3.36
C GLN A 164 28.96 4.98 2.23
N ASP A 165 30.13 5.54 1.94
CA ASP A 165 30.29 6.64 0.98
C ASP A 165 29.84 6.22 -0.42
N ALA A 166 29.05 7.08 -1.08
CA ALA A 166 28.50 6.86 -2.41
C ALA A 166 29.56 6.51 -3.47
N SER A 167 30.73 7.16 -3.38
CA SER A 167 31.84 7.04 -4.34
C SER A 167 32.94 6.05 -3.90
N GLY A 168 32.86 5.52 -2.68
CA GLY A 168 33.97 4.77 -2.05
C GLY A 168 35.25 5.60 -1.81
N LEU A 169 35.23 6.90 -2.10
CA LEU A 169 36.38 7.81 -2.06
C LEU A 169 36.31 8.84 -0.90
N GLY A 170 35.25 8.83 -0.08
CA GLY A 170 35.12 9.74 1.07
C GLY A 170 34.74 11.18 0.72
N THR A 171 34.05 11.39 -0.41
CA THR A 171 33.70 12.72 -0.95
C THR A 171 32.36 13.27 -0.47
N ASP A 172 31.60 12.51 0.32
CA ASP A 172 30.27 12.92 0.79
C ASP A 172 30.37 14.05 1.81
N LEU A 173 29.52 15.07 1.63
CA LEU A 173 29.49 16.28 2.44
C LEU A 173 28.27 16.25 3.35
N PHE A 174 28.45 16.70 4.59
CA PHE A 174 27.39 16.73 5.60
C PHE A 174 27.16 18.16 6.08
N SER A 175 25.90 18.51 6.30
CA SER A 175 25.50 19.77 6.94
C SER A 175 24.45 19.51 8.01
N LEU A 176 24.46 20.34 9.04
CA LEU A 176 23.49 20.26 10.12
C LEU A 176 22.80 21.60 10.30
N VAL A 177 21.49 21.60 10.16
CA VAL A 177 20.59 22.70 10.49
C VAL A 177 19.79 22.29 11.71
N VAL A 178 19.82 23.14 12.74
CA VAL A 178 18.95 22.99 13.91
C VAL A 178 17.97 24.14 13.89
N PHE A 179 16.67 23.86 14.03
CA PHE A 179 15.65 24.89 13.88
C PHE A 179 14.58 24.85 14.97
N ASN A 180 14.02 26.02 15.25
CA ASN A 180 12.84 26.25 16.07
C ASN A 180 12.04 27.40 15.41
N SER A 181 11.91 28.53 16.10
CA SER A 181 11.45 29.81 15.55
C SER A 181 12.43 30.44 14.55
N ARG A 182 13.70 30.03 14.60
CA ARG A 182 14.79 30.36 13.66
C ARG A 182 15.54 29.08 13.31
N ALA A 183 16.25 29.07 12.19
CA ALA A 183 17.09 27.96 11.77
C ALA A 183 18.56 28.41 11.79
N ASP A 184 19.39 27.67 12.52
CA ASP A 184 20.81 27.92 12.68
C ASP A 184 21.60 26.79 11.98
N VAL A 185 22.54 27.19 11.12
CA VAL A 185 23.49 26.25 10.51
C VAL A 185 24.60 25.98 11.51
N VAL A 186 24.67 24.75 12.00
CA VAL A 186 25.65 24.35 13.03
C VAL A 186 27.00 24.02 12.40
N PHE A 187 26.96 23.32 11.27
CA PHE A 187 28.11 23.15 10.39
C PHE A 187 27.63 22.97 8.96
N GLU A 188 28.47 23.41 8.03
CA GLU A 188 28.20 23.41 6.61
C GLU A 188 29.27 22.60 5.87
N ARG A 189 28.81 21.74 4.97
CA ARG A 189 29.59 20.97 3.99
C ARG A 189 30.90 20.39 4.54
N GLN A 190 30.79 19.64 5.64
CA GLN A 190 31.92 19.00 6.30
C GLN A 190 32.04 17.53 5.88
N ALA A 191 33.27 17.04 5.74
CA ALA A 191 33.50 15.60 5.58
C ALA A 191 33.10 14.84 6.86
N LYS A 192 32.73 13.56 6.70
CA LYS A 192 32.24 12.66 7.76
C LYS A 192 33.01 12.74 9.09
N LYS A 193 34.35 12.75 9.05
CA LYS A 193 35.22 12.81 10.25
C LYS A 193 35.04 14.11 11.05
N TYR A 194 34.87 15.23 10.37
CA TYR A 194 34.69 16.53 11.02
C TYR A 194 33.25 16.72 11.51
N ALA A 195 32.27 16.23 10.75
CA ALA A 195 30.86 16.23 11.16
C ALA A 195 30.63 15.43 12.46
N ASP A 196 31.20 14.23 12.59
CA ASP A 196 31.14 13.43 13.83
C ASP A 196 31.78 14.17 15.03
N GLY A 197 32.92 14.81 14.81
CA GLY A 197 33.61 15.59 15.85
C GLY A 197 32.81 16.80 16.34
N GLN A 198 32.05 17.47 15.45
CA GLN A 198 31.18 18.59 15.84
C GLN A 198 29.93 18.09 16.57
N LEU A 199 29.27 17.03 16.07
CA LEU A 199 28.11 16.41 16.74
C LEU A 199 28.42 16.00 18.18
N LYS A 200 29.61 15.45 18.43
CA LYS A 200 30.08 15.11 19.80
C LYS A 200 30.21 16.34 20.72
N LYS A 201 30.51 17.52 20.19
CA LYS A 201 30.65 18.77 20.98
C LYS A 201 29.30 19.43 21.28
N LEU A 202 28.27 19.13 20.49
CA LEU A 202 26.92 19.71 20.58
C LEU A 202 26.01 18.94 21.53
N ALA A 203 26.18 17.61 21.62
CA ALA A 203 25.46 16.76 22.57
C ALA A 203 25.58 17.34 23.99
N GLY A 204 24.45 17.58 24.67
CA GLY A 204 24.43 18.18 26.00
C GLY A 204 24.46 19.72 26.07
N LYS A 205 24.75 20.45 24.98
CA LYS A 205 24.88 21.93 25.01
C LYS A 205 23.73 22.72 24.40
N LEU A 206 22.93 22.08 23.55
CA LEU A 206 21.74 22.70 22.96
C LEU A 206 20.60 22.76 23.99
N SER A 207 20.01 23.94 24.12
CA SER A 207 18.79 24.17 24.90
C SER A 207 17.63 24.36 23.92
N PRO A 208 16.73 23.38 23.76
CA PRO A 208 15.54 23.54 22.93
C PRO A 208 14.66 24.67 23.46
N LYS A 209 14.26 25.59 22.58
CA LYS A 209 13.60 26.86 22.94
C LYS A 209 12.65 27.29 21.84
N HIS A 210 11.54 27.93 22.21
CA HIS A 210 10.53 28.49 21.28
C HIS A 210 9.81 27.43 20.44
N GLN A 211 8.89 27.87 19.58
CA GLN A 211 8.01 27.01 18.75
C GLN A 211 8.56 26.84 17.32
N THR A 212 8.22 25.73 16.67
CA THR A 212 8.70 25.32 15.33
C THR A 212 8.14 26.16 14.18
N LYS A 213 9.03 26.69 13.34
CA LYS A 213 8.72 27.36 12.07
C LYS A 213 9.46 26.71 10.91
N PHE A 214 8.77 25.85 10.15
CA PHE A 214 9.35 25.12 9.02
C PHE A 214 9.83 26.04 7.90
N GLN A 215 9.20 27.21 7.73
CA GLN A 215 9.66 28.20 6.75
C GLN A 215 11.13 28.59 6.96
N SER A 216 11.57 28.70 8.23
CA SER A 216 12.95 29.08 8.54
C SER A 216 13.96 27.99 8.16
N ALA A 217 13.59 26.72 8.38
CA ALA A 217 14.38 25.57 7.98
C ALA A 217 14.51 25.49 6.46
N PHE A 218 13.39 25.59 5.72
CA PHE A 218 13.37 25.50 4.26
C PHE A 218 14.22 26.57 3.58
N ARG A 219 14.12 27.83 4.04
CA ARG A 219 14.97 28.92 3.52
C ARG A 219 16.45 28.71 3.81
N THR A 220 16.78 28.07 4.94
CA THR A 220 18.17 27.82 5.31
C THR A 220 18.76 26.69 4.48
N VAL A 221 17.97 25.63 4.25
CA VAL A 221 18.36 24.53 3.35
C VAL A 221 18.53 25.03 1.92
N GLU A 222 17.64 25.87 1.42
CA GLU A 222 17.77 26.48 0.09
C GLU A 222 19.08 27.27 -0.05
N LYS A 223 19.43 28.10 0.94
CA LYS A 223 20.71 28.81 0.95
C LYS A 223 21.92 27.87 0.95
N LEU A 224 21.87 26.77 1.70
CA LEU A 224 22.96 25.81 1.75
C LEU A 224 23.21 25.14 0.38
N ILE A 225 22.14 24.90 -0.38
CA ILE A 225 22.21 24.33 -1.73
C ILE A 225 22.61 25.42 -2.75
N GLY A 226 22.06 26.62 -2.61
CA GLY A 226 22.24 27.74 -3.53
C GLY A 226 23.63 28.37 -3.57
N LEU A 227 24.54 27.97 -2.67
CA LEU A 227 25.93 28.42 -2.66
C LEU A 227 26.79 27.79 -3.76
N GLN A 228 26.26 26.84 -4.53
CA GLN A 228 27.00 26.07 -5.52
C GLN A 228 26.82 26.56 -6.96
N GLN A 229 27.91 26.46 -7.75
CA GLN A 229 27.89 26.70 -9.20
C GLN A 229 27.71 25.39 -10.01
N VAL A 230 27.76 24.22 -9.35
CA VAL A 230 27.74 22.89 -9.98
C VAL A 230 26.57 22.07 -9.44
N ALA A 231 25.92 21.29 -10.31
CA ALA A 231 24.80 20.43 -9.94
C ALA A 231 25.28 19.21 -9.10
N GLU A 232 24.76 19.08 -7.89
CA GLU A 232 25.09 18.00 -6.94
C GLU A 232 23.86 17.18 -6.54
N ASP A 233 24.07 16.01 -5.93
CA ASP A 233 22.98 15.23 -5.33
C ASP A 233 22.74 15.67 -3.90
N VAL A 234 21.50 15.99 -3.55
CA VAL A 234 21.13 16.47 -2.23
C VAL A 234 20.16 15.50 -1.58
N ARG A 235 20.44 15.14 -0.31
CA ARG A 235 19.56 14.34 0.55
C ARG A 235 19.30 15.08 1.85
N VAL A 236 18.06 15.48 2.07
CA VAL A 236 17.65 16.15 3.31
C VAL A 236 17.04 15.13 4.25
N ILE A 237 17.51 15.05 5.48
CA ILE A 237 16.90 14.23 6.54
C ILE A 237 16.26 15.18 7.55
N LEU A 238 14.94 15.28 7.50
CA LEU A 238 14.13 16.15 8.37
C LEU A 238 13.60 15.36 9.57
N LEU A 239 13.94 15.79 10.77
CA LEU A 239 13.40 15.22 12.00
C LEU A 239 12.59 16.28 12.75
N SER A 240 11.34 15.96 13.06
CA SER A 240 10.45 16.80 13.85
C SER A 240 9.37 15.95 14.51
N ASP A 241 8.77 16.48 15.58
CA ASP A 241 7.59 15.90 16.21
C ASP A 241 6.29 16.19 15.43
N GLY A 242 6.37 17.02 14.39
CA GLY A 242 5.29 17.28 13.43
C GLY A 242 4.33 18.39 13.84
N LYS A 243 4.57 19.17 14.90
CA LYS A 243 3.69 20.28 15.30
C LYS A 243 4.13 21.62 14.69
N PRO A 244 3.64 22.01 13.49
CA PRO A 244 3.92 23.35 12.96
C PRO A 244 3.20 24.42 13.80
N TYR A 245 3.88 25.51 14.11
CA TYR A 245 3.24 26.69 14.71
C TYR A 245 2.81 27.74 13.67
N GLU A 246 2.84 27.38 12.38
CA GLU A 246 2.63 28.31 11.27
C GLU A 246 1.17 28.32 10.79
N LYS A 247 0.69 29.50 10.35
CA LYS A 247 -0.69 29.68 9.81
C LYS A 247 -0.91 28.99 8.46
N TYR A 248 0.15 28.73 7.70
CA TYR A 248 0.11 28.07 6.39
C TYR A 248 0.44 26.58 6.54
N THR A 249 -0.09 25.76 5.63
CA THR A 249 0.24 24.33 5.64
C THR A 249 1.72 24.13 5.31
N VAL A 250 2.36 23.17 5.99
CA VAL A 250 3.80 22.88 5.83
C VAL A 250 4.13 22.55 4.37
N ARG A 251 3.19 21.91 3.66
CA ARG A 251 3.28 21.65 2.21
C ARG A 251 3.45 22.93 1.38
N GLN A 252 2.60 23.92 1.58
CA GLN A 252 2.67 25.18 0.80
C GLN A 252 3.99 25.91 1.07
N LEU A 253 4.47 25.88 2.32
CA LEU A 253 5.75 26.46 2.69
C LEU A 253 6.91 25.72 2.05
N PHE A 254 6.86 24.39 2.01
CA PHE A 254 7.87 23.55 1.36
C PHE A 254 7.94 23.79 -0.15
N GLU A 255 6.80 23.79 -0.84
CA GLU A 255 6.72 24.06 -2.28
C GLU A 255 7.30 25.45 -2.60
N LYS A 256 6.88 26.46 -1.84
CA LYS A 256 7.25 27.86 -2.09
C LYS A 256 8.69 28.20 -1.71
N HIS A 257 9.20 27.65 -0.61
CA HIS A 257 10.48 28.08 -0.02
C HIS A 257 11.62 27.08 -0.17
N LEU A 258 11.37 25.89 -0.72
CA LEU A 258 12.42 24.92 -1.01
C LEU A 258 12.23 24.26 -2.38
N LEU A 259 11.15 23.52 -2.60
CA LEU A 259 11.03 22.66 -3.78
C LEU A 259 11.09 23.42 -5.11
N ASN A 260 10.40 24.55 -5.22
CA ASN A 260 10.33 25.34 -6.46
C ASN A 260 11.42 26.41 -6.58
N THR A 261 12.44 26.38 -5.72
CA THR A 261 13.52 27.37 -5.71
C THR A 261 14.57 27.03 -6.78
N ALA A 262 15.16 28.05 -7.39
CA ALA A 262 16.13 27.85 -8.47
C ALA A 262 17.29 26.95 -8.05
N SER A 263 17.77 27.07 -6.80
CA SER A 263 18.86 26.26 -6.25
C SER A 263 18.53 24.77 -6.20
N VAL A 264 17.34 24.41 -5.73
CA VAL A 264 16.88 23.00 -5.72
C VAL A 264 16.61 22.49 -7.13
N GLN A 265 16.11 23.37 -8.01
CA GLN A 265 15.85 23.04 -9.41
C GLN A 265 17.13 22.92 -10.26
N MET A 266 18.27 23.38 -9.74
CA MET A 266 19.59 23.19 -10.37
C MET A 266 20.36 22.01 -9.79
N ALA A 267 19.87 21.39 -8.71
CA ALA A 267 20.45 20.18 -8.15
C ALA A 267 20.24 18.99 -9.10
N ARG A 268 21.20 18.07 -9.13
CA ARG A 268 21.14 16.85 -9.96
C ARG A 268 20.06 15.90 -9.47
N SER A 269 19.94 15.75 -8.16
CA SER A 269 18.83 15.07 -7.50
C SER A 269 18.54 15.70 -6.14
N PHE A 270 17.28 15.66 -5.71
CA PHE A 270 16.84 16.22 -4.44
C PHE A 270 15.77 15.31 -3.82
N GLU A 271 16.07 14.72 -2.67
CA GLU A 271 15.14 13.88 -1.91
C GLU A 271 15.10 14.31 -0.45
N VAL A 272 13.91 14.24 0.16
CA VAL A 272 13.69 14.54 1.58
C VAL A 272 13.21 13.30 2.30
N HIS A 273 14.00 12.78 3.22
CA HIS A 273 13.60 11.73 4.16
C HIS A 273 13.10 12.39 5.44
N ALA A 274 12.00 11.89 6.00
CA ALA A 274 11.39 12.48 7.19
C ALA A 274 11.27 11.44 8.31
N VAL A 275 11.63 11.84 9.54
CA VAL A 275 11.46 11.05 10.75
C VAL A 275 10.48 11.78 11.67
N GLY A 276 9.30 11.19 11.87
CA GLY A 276 8.32 11.64 12.85
C GLY A 276 8.68 11.14 14.23
N PHE A 277 8.82 12.04 15.20
CA PHE A 277 9.29 11.72 16.55
C PHE A 277 8.27 12.12 17.64
N GLY A 278 7.50 11.16 18.17
CA GLY A 278 6.55 11.43 19.25
C GLY A 278 5.39 10.42 19.35
N PRO A 279 4.45 10.63 20.30
CA PRO A 279 3.36 9.69 20.56
C PRO A 279 2.07 9.92 19.74
N GLU A 280 1.87 11.09 19.15
CA GLU A 280 0.58 11.50 18.54
C GLU A 280 0.59 11.42 17.00
N PRO A 281 -0.16 10.48 16.38
CA PRO A 281 -0.08 10.21 14.94
C PRO A 281 -0.59 11.30 14.00
N GLU A 282 -1.45 12.17 14.50
CA GLU A 282 -2.10 13.22 13.73
C GLU A 282 -1.10 14.33 13.30
N HIS A 283 0.02 14.46 14.00
CA HIS A 283 0.99 15.53 13.75
C HIS A 283 1.97 15.22 12.59
N TRP A 284 2.11 13.98 12.14
CA TRP A 284 3.14 13.61 11.15
C TRP A 284 2.66 13.62 9.69
N ALA A 285 1.36 13.87 9.44
CA ALA A 285 0.81 13.89 8.08
C ALA A 285 1.57 14.86 7.16
N ASN A 286 1.97 16.02 7.72
CA ASN A 286 2.78 17.01 7.03
C ASN A 286 4.16 16.45 6.64
N LEU A 287 4.88 15.83 7.58
CA LEU A 287 6.22 15.28 7.36
C LEU A 287 6.22 14.13 6.34
N ARG A 288 5.20 13.27 6.41
CA ARG A 288 5.01 12.18 5.43
C ARG A 288 4.81 12.73 4.02
N HIS A 289 3.96 13.74 3.88
CA HIS A 289 3.69 14.39 2.60
C HIS A 289 4.96 15.01 1.99
N LEU A 290 5.82 15.65 2.80
CA LEU A 290 7.10 16.20 2.32
C LEU A 290 8.02 15.12 1.74
N ALA A 291 8.10 13.98 2.41
CA ALA A 291 8.94 12.88 1.96
C ALA A 291 8.39 12.26 0.66
N GLU A 292 7.08 12.02 0.58
CA GLU A 292 6.41 11.48 -0.61
C GLU A 292 6.57 12.40 -1.83
N MET A 293 6.47 13.72 -1.63
CA MET A 293 6.64 14.70 -2.71
C MET A 293 8.02 14.66 -3.37
N THR A 294 9.04 14.21 -2.65
CA THR A 294 10.44 14.15 -3.13
C THR A 294 10.98 12.73 -3.21
N ARG A 295 10.12 11.73 -3.02
CA ARG A 295 10.43 10.29 -3.05
C ARG A 295 11.41 9.82 -1.99
N GLY A 296 11.58 10.61 -0.93
CA GLY A 296 12.26 10.13 0.25
C GLY A 296 11.35 9.23 1.08
N THR A 297 11.88 8.75 2.19
CA THR A 297 11.21 7.80 3.07
C THR A 297 10.68 8.51 4.30
N PHE A 298 9.48 8.15 4.72
CA PHE A 298 8.94 8.56 6.01
C PHE A 298 9.08 7.40 7.00
N GLN A 299 9.67 7.66 8.16
CA GLN A 299 9.75 6.70 9.26
C GLN A 299 9.14 7.29 10.52
N GLN A 300 8.36 6.47 11.21
CA GLN A 300 7.83 6.81 12.52
C GLN A 300 8.71 6.16 13.59
N SER A 301 9.20 6.96 14.53
CA SER A 301 9.87 6.46 15.73
C SER A 301 8.98 6.72 16.93
N SER A 302 8.75 5.68 17.75
CA SER A 302 8.24 5.84 19.11
C SER A 302 9.28 6.58 19.98
N LEU A 303 8.91 6.92 21.22
CA LEU A 303 9.80 7.46 22.25
C LEU A 303 10.78 6.38 22.77
N ASP A 304 11.39 5.63 21.86
CA ASP A 304 12.37 4.58 22.14
C ASP A 304 13.66 4.85 21.34
N HIS A 305 14.78 4.84 22.04
CA HIS A 305 16.11 5.03 21.46
C HIS A 305 16.47 3.95 20.43
N LEU A 306 15.99 2.71 20.60
CA LEU A 306 16.24 1.63 19.64
C LEU A 306 15.47 1.86 18.34
N ALA A 307 14.17 2.15 18.42
CA ALA A 307 13.34 2.47 17.26
C ALA A 307 13.89 3.67 16.47
N LEU A 308 14.36 4.71 17.16
CA LEU A 308 14.96 5.88 16.52
C LEU A 308 16.25 5.51 15.76
N ARG A 309 17.09 4.69 16.37
CA ARG A 309 18.33 4.22 15.74
C ARG A 309 18.05 3.33 14.52
N GLU A 310 17.04 2.45 14.59
CA GLU A 310 16.61 1.63 13.47
C GLU A 310 16.12 2.50 12.30
N ALA A 311 15.37 3.56 12.60
CA ALA A 311 14.88 4.49 11.58
C ALA A 311 16.03 5.17 10.81
N PHE A 312 17.02 5.68 11.53
CA PHE A 312 18.22 6.28 10.91
C PHE A 312 19.06 5.25 10.15
N THR A 313 19.19 4.02 10.66
CA THR A 313 19.92 2.94 9.97
C THR A 313 19.23 2.57 8.66
N SER A 314 17.89 2.52 8.64
CA SER A 314 17.13 2.25 7.44
C SER A 314 17.21 3.40 6.42
N ILE A 315 17.22 4.67 6.86
CA ILE A 315 17.45 5.82 5.96
C ILE A 315 18.87 5.77 5.37
N ALA A 316 19.89 5.46 6.17
CA ALA A 316 21.26 5.27 5.68
C ALA A 316 21.33 4.23 4.57
N ALA A 317 20.71 3.07 4.78
CA ALA A 317 20.65 2.01 3.78
C ALA A 317 19.94 2.47 2.49
N THR A 318 18.86 3.26 2.59
CA THR A 318 18.19 3.84 1.41
C THR A 318 19.10 4.80 0.64
N ILE A 319 19.76 5.73 1.34
CA ILE A 319 20.66 6.72 0.72
C ILE A 319 21.83 6.02 0.00
N THR A 320 22.45 5.02 0.63
CA THR A 320 23.53 4.22 0.03
C THR A 320 23.06 3.44 -1.21
N VAL A 321 21.82 2.93 -1.24
CA VAL A 321 21.28 2.24 -2.43
C VAL A 321 21.03 3.21 -3.58
N THR A 322 20.50 4.41 -3.30
CA THR A 322 20.25 5.42 -4.33
C THR A 322 21.52 5.97 -4.97
N SER A 323 22.65 5.97 -4.25
CA SER A 323 23.92 6.50 -4.77
C SER A 323 24.68 5.53 -5.69
N VAL A 324 24.50 4.21 -5.55
CA VAL A 324 25.23 3.20 -6.34
C VAL A 324 24.64 3.03 -7.76
N ALA A 325 23.38 3.39 -7.97
CA ALA A 325 22.71 3.26 -9.27
C ALA A 325 23.13 4.32 -10.32
N GLY A 326 23.99 5.29 -9.96
CA GLY A 326 24.36 6.43 -10.81
C GLY A 326 25.63 6.29 -11.66
N GLY A 327 26.50 5.29 -11.43
CA GLY A 327 27.86 5.29 -12.01
C GLY A 327 28.20 4.14 -12.98
N SER A 328 27.95 4.32 -14.29
CA SER A 328 28.72 3.79 -15.46
C SER A 328 27.85 3.80 -16.76
N GLY A 329 27.98 4.76 -17.71
CA GLY A 329 28.69 4.70 -19.02
C GLY A 329 28.03 3.78 -20.09
N THR A 330 27.65 4.14 -21.33
CA THR A 330 28.23 5.07 -22.35
C THR A 330 27.24 5.52 -23.46
N SER A 331 27.26 6.83 -23.77
CA SER A 331 27.03 7.61 -25.02
C SER A 331 26.23 7.08 -26.24
N SER A 332 25.20 7.84 -26.65
CA SER A 332 25.13 8.54 -27.96
C SER A 332 24.09 9.68 -27.94
N GLU A 333 24.39 10.75 -28.69
CA GLU A 333 23.88 12.12 -28.57
C GLU A 333 22.47 12.36 -29.16
N GLY A 334 21.72 13.29 -28.54
CA GLY A 334 20.49 13.87 -29.05
C GLY A 334 19.93 14.98 -28.13
N THR A 335 20.26 16.22 -28.46
CA THR A 335 20.09 17.50 -27.73
C THR A 335 18.70 17.75 -27.11
N SER A 336 18.65 17.93 -25.78
CA SER A 336 17.49 18.46 -25.04
C SER A 336 17.77 19.87 -24.50
N VAL A 337 16.83 20.79 -24.74
CA VAL A 337 16.77 22.11 -24.09
C VAL A 337 16.00 21.93 -22.78
N ALA A 338 16.61 22.36 -21.67
CA ALA A 338 16.14 22.14 -20.31
C ALA A 338 14.69 22.63 -20.07
N ALA A 339 13.85 21.73 -19.57
CA ALA A 339 12.56 22.00 -18.96
C ALA A 339 12.69 21.93 -17.42
N PRO A 340 11.93 22.73 -16.65
CA PRO A 340 12.04 22.80 -15.18
C PRO A 340 11.59 21.49 -14.52
N LEU A 341 12.07 21.15 -13.30
CA LEU A 341 11.88 19.85 -12.64
C LEU A 341 10.41 19.46 -12.60
N LYS A 342 10.00 18.66 -13.58
CA LYS A 342 8.94 17.68 -13.48
C LYS A 342 9.61 16.33 -13.35
N SER A 343 9.40 15.70 -12.21
CA SER A 343 9.51 14.25 -11.98
C SER A 343 10.75 13.58 -12.59
N ALA A 344 11.88 13.60 -11.89
CA ALA A 344 13.02 12.75 -12.23
C ALA A 344 12.72 11.29 -11.86
N THR A 345 11.69 10.64 -12.44
CA THR A 345 11.46 9.18 -12.37
C THR A 345 12.71 8.52 -12.88
N SER A 346 13.51 7.89 -12.02
CA SER A 346 14.43 6.86 -12.48
C SER A 346 13.56 5.83 -13.20
N GLU A 347 13.73 5.74 -14.51
CA GLU A 347 12.89 4.96 -15.41
C GLU A 347 13.20 3.48 -15.15
N ILE A 348 12.52 2.87 -14.17
CA ILE A 348 12.57 1.42 -13.99
C ILE A 348 11.88 0.83 -15.24
N PRO A 349 12.61 0.25 -16.20
CA PRO A 349 11.98 -0.25 -17.42
C PRO A 349 11.12 -1.47 -17.10
N PHE A 350 10.07 -1.73 -17.87
CA PHE A 350 9.25 -2.93 -17.66
C PHE A 350 10.10 -4.21 -17.75
N ASP A 351 11.01 -4.28 -18.72
CA ASP A 351 12.02 -5.33 -18.85
C ASP A 351 13.42 -4.70 -18.75
N PRO A 352 14.26 -5.08 -17.77
CA PRO A 352 15.61 -4.54 -17.61
C PRO A 352 16.54 -4.80 -18.79
N LEU A 353 16.26 -5.82 -19.61
CA LEU A 353 17.11 -6.24 -20.72
C LEU A 353 16.64 -5.69 -22.07
N LEU A 354 15.61 -4.85 -22.10
CA LEU A 354 15.15 -4.18 -23.32
C LEU A 354 15.97 -2.93 -23.61
N ASP A 355 16.39 -2.77 -24.87
CA ASP A 355 17.12 -1.57 -25.31
C ASP A 355 16.26 -0.32 -25.04
N ALA A 356 16.89 0.72 -24.51
CA ALA A 356 16.23 2.00 -24.24
C ALA A 356 15.51 2.52 -25.51
N GLY A 357 14.21 2.81 -25.40
CA GLY A 357 13.39 3.38 -26.48
C GLY A 357 12.56 2.39 -27.31
N LYS A 358 12.62 1.08 -27.07
CA LYS A 358 11.73 0.09 -27.72
C LYS A 358 10.55 -0.28 -26.82
N THR A 359 9.32 -0.26 -27.34
CA THR A 359 8.14 -0.75 -26.61
C THR A 359 8.29 -2.24 -26.27
N CYS A 360 7.82 -2.64 -25.08
CA CYS A 360 7.91 -4.03 -24.65
C CYS A 360 6.72 -4.82 -25.21
N ALA A 361 6.86 -5.30 -26.45
CA ALA A 361 5.89 -6.18 -27.08
C ALA A 361 6.10 -7.64 -26.65
N ARG A 362 5.03 -8.32 -26.26
CA ARG A 362 5.04 -9.72 -25.82
C ARG A 362 3.81 -10.44 -26.32
N ARG A 363 3.94 -11.75 -26.54
CA ARG A 363 2.82 -12.66 -26.71
C ARG A 363 2.49 -13.27 -25.35
N CYS A 364 1.24 -13.13 -24.93
CA CYS A 364 0.81 -13.51 -23.59
C CYS A 364 -0.38 -14.48 -23.62
N SER A 365 -0.44 -15.35 -22.61
CA SER A 365 -1.68 -16.01 -22.20
C SER A 365 -2.34 -15.18 -21.11
N LEU A 366 -3.60 -14.79 -21.33
CA LEU A 366 -4.42 -14.03 -20.40
C LEU A 366 -5.24 -14.97 -19.53
N ILE A 367 -5.02 -14.94 -18.22
CA ILE A 367 -5.60 -15.87 -17.26
C ILE A 367 -6.40 -15.09 -16.20
N LYS A 368 -7.67 -15.46 -16.01
CA LYS A 368 -8.49 -15.02 -14.86
C LYS A 368 -8.33 -16.04 -13.75
N VAL A 369 -7.93 -15.58 -12.57
CA VAL A 369 -7.80 -16.42 -11.37
C VAL A 369 -8.92 -16.06 -10.41
N THR A 370 -9.73 -17.04 -10.03
CA THR A 370 -10.80 -16.89 -9.04
C THR A 370 -10.64 -17.84 -7.88
N LEU A 371 -11.02 -17.41 -6.68
CA LEU A 371 -11.05 -18.30 -5.52
C LEU A 371 -12.35 -19.09 -5.48
N GLN A 372 -12.29 -20.40 -5.66
CA GLN A 372 -13.47 -21.25 -5.45
C GLN A 372 -13.72 -21.49 -3.96
N LYS A 373 -15.00 -21.42 -3.57
CA LYS A 373 -15.43 -21.71 -2.21
C LYS A 373 -15.04 -23.14 -1.85
N ALA A 374 -14.36 -23.27 -0.72
CA ALA A 374 -14.06 -24.58 -0.17
C ALA A 374 -15.32 -25.22 0.45
N SER A 375 -15.37 -26.56 0.41
CA SER A 375 -16.26 -27.30 1.30
C SER A 375 -15.89 -27.03 2.78
N ARG A 376 -16.77 -27.36 3.73
CA ARG A 376 -16.63 -27.05 5.17
C ARG A 376 -15.27 -27.41 5.80
N PHE A 377 -14.45 -28.25 5.17
CA PHE A 377 -13.17 -28.74 5.68
C PHE A 377 -11.95 -28.44 4.79
N ALA A 378 -12.12 -27.88 3.59
CA ALA A 378 -11.01 -27.61 2.69
C ALA A 378 -10.57 -26.13 2.74
N ALA A 379 -9.34 -25.85 2.28
CA ALA A 379 -8.93 -24.48 1.96
C ALA A 379 -9.49 -24.07 0.58
N PRO A 380 -9.81 -22.79 0.35
CA PRO A 380 -10.15 -22.28 -0.98
C PRO A 380 -9.06 -22.65 -1.98
N ARG A 381 -9.45 -22.94 -3.22
CA ARG A 381 -8.54 -23.29 -4.32
C ARG A 381 -8.63 -22.24 -5.41
N ASP A 382 -7.51 -22.01 -6.07
CA ASP A 382 -7.47 -21.18 -7.27
C ASP A 382 -8.12 -21.96 -8.42
N ALA A 383 -9.10 -21.33 -9.07
CA ALA A 383 -9.61 -21.74 -10.37
C ALA A 383 -9.08 -20.79 -11.41
N GLU A 384 -8.48 -21.35 -12.45
CA GLU A 384 -7.85 -20.59 -13.52
C GLU A 384 -8.63 -20.82 -14.80
N ARG A 385 -9.00 -19.73 -15.44
CA ARG A 385 -9.64 -19.74 -16.76
C ARG A 385 -8.75 -18.94 -17.70
N GLU A 386 -8.22 -19.59 -18.73
CA GLU A 386 -7.56 -18.89 -19.82
C GLU A 386 -8.64 -18.19 -20.65
N LEU A 387 -8.56 -16.86 -20.68
CA LEU A 387 -9.51 -16.02 -21.42
C LEU A 387 -9.06 -15.79 -22.86
N CYS A 388 -7.73 -15.75 -23.08
CA CYS A 388 -7.16 -15.62 -24.40
C CYS A 388 -5.79 -16.28 -24.43
N ALA A 389 -5.62 -17.25 -25.33
CA ALA A 389 -4.32 -17.79 -25.67
C ALA A 389 -3.64 -16.89 -26.72
N ASN A 390 -2.38 -16.53 -26.50
CA ASN A 390 -1.54 -15.80 -27.45
C ASN A 390 -2.06 -14.40 -27.86
N CYS A 391 -2.48 -13.58 -26.89
CA CYS A 391 -2.75 -12.15 -27.13
C CYS A 391 -1.44 -11.37 -27.29
N ASP A 392 -1.43 -10.39 -28.20
CA ASP A 392 -0.29 -9.48 -28.35
C ASP A 392 -0.48 -8.32 -27.37
N VAL A 393 0.50 -8.14 -26.50
CA VAL A 393 0.51 -7.15 -25.44
C VAL A 393 1.69 -6.23 -25.65
N THR A 394 1.44 -4.92 -25.63
CA THR A 394 2.49 -3.90 -25.66
C THR A 394 2.48 -3.13 -24.36
N VAL A 395 3.61 -3.14 -23.65
CA VAL A 395 3.79 -2.39 -22.39
C VAL A 395 4.74 -1.22 -22.62
N ASP A 396 4.35 -0.05 -22.09
CA ASP A 396 5.21 1.13 -22.09
C ASP A 396 6.51 0.85 -21.33
N THR A 397 7.62 1.37 -21.84
CA THR A 397 8.92 1.27 -21.15
C THR A 397 8.97 2.11 -19.89
N LYS A 398 8.20 3.20 -19.84
CA LYS A 398 8.18 4.14 -18.74
C LYS A 398 7.05 3.83 -17.77
N ALA A 399 7.41 3.59 -16.52
CA ALA A 399 6.45 3.52 -15.43
C ALA A 399 5.77 4.87 -15.20
N PHE A 400 4.48 4.85 -14.89
CA PHE A 400 3.73 6.06 -14.51
C PHE A 400 3.18 6.01 -13.08
N GLY A 401 3.25 4.85 -12.42
CA GLY A 401 2.82 4.68 -11.04
C GLY A 401 3.73 3.73 -10.26
N PHE A 402 3.81 3.94 -8.95
CA PHE A 402 4.65 3.16 -8.04
C PHE A 402 3.88 2.86 -6.77
N GLY A 403 3.91 1.61 -6.32
CA GLY A 403 3.46 1.20 -4.99
C GLY A 403 4.62 0.65 -4.17
N GLY A 404 4.36 0.22 -2.93
CA GLY A 404 5.40 -0.32 -2.05
C GLY A 404 6.04 -1.63 -2.52
N MET A 405 5.40 -2.36 -3.44
CA MET A 405 5.88 -3.67 -3.94
C MET A 405 5.95 -3.77 -5.47
N ARG A 406 5.19 -2.93 -6.19
CA ARG A 406 4.96 -3.07 -7.63
C ARG A 406 5.13 -1.73 -8.35
N VAL A 407 5.53 -1.82 -9.61
CA VAL A 407 5.61 -0.70 -10.54
C VAL A 407 4.50 -0.83 -11.58
N VAL A 408 3.91 0.28 -12.00
CA VAL A 408 2.75 0.34 -12.89
C VAL A 408 3.11 1.03 -14.21
N TYR A 409 2.76 0.37 -15.31
CA TYR A 409 3.02 0.78 -16.69
C TYR A 409 1.71 0.85 -17.45
N ARG A 410 1.63 1.71 -18.47
CA ARG A 410 0.50 1.63 -19.41
C ARG A 410 0.69 0.41 -20.30
N MET A 411 -0.41 -0.18 -20.70
CA MET A 411 -0.42 -1.38 -21.51
C MET A 411 -1.53 -1.29 -22.56
N VAL A 412 -1.28 -1.90 -23.72
CA VAL A 412 -2.28 -2.21 -24.74
C VAL A 412 -2.36 -3.73 -24.83
N ASP A 413 -3.58 -4.25 -24.77
CA ASP A 413 -3.90 -5.68 -24.87
C ASP A 413 -4.77 -5.89 -26.11
N SER A 414 -4.33 -6.72 -27.06
CA SER A 414 -5.05 -6.98 -28.30
C SER A 414 -6.18 -8.01 -28.18
N SER A 415 -6.44 -8.56 -26.99
CA SER A 415 -7.52 -9.52 -26.77
C SER A 415 -8.88 -8.85 -26.98
N LYS A 416 -9.85 -9.55 -27.57
CA LYS A 416 -11.20 -9.02 -27.85
C LYS A 416 -11.89 -8.39 -26.63
N MET A 417 -11.55 -8.85 -25.43
CA MET A 417 -12.08 -8.35 -24.17
C MET A 417 -11.54 -6.95 -23.82
N ASN A 418 -10.26 -6.69 -24.10
CA ASN A 418 -9.56 -5.49 -23.65
C ASN A 418 -9.09 -4.59 -24.80
N GLU A 419 -9.31 -4.96 -26.07
CA GLU A 419 -8.80 -4.25 -27.27
C GLU A 419 -9.26 -2.78 -27.37
N LYS A 420 -10.32 -2.42 -26.65
CA LYS A 420 -10.89 -1.05 -26.61
C LYS A 420 -10.63 -0.32 -25.31
N GLU A 421 -10.09 -1.01 -24.31
CA GLU A 421 -9.92 -0.50 -22.96
C GLU A 421 -8.49 -0.03 -22.72
N LYS A 422 -8.33 1.00 -21.90
CA LYS A 422 -7.01 1.42 -21.44
C LYS A 422 -6.58 0.48 -20.33
N MET A 423 -5.43 -0.16 -20.50
CA MET A 423 -4.92 -1.14 -19.54
C MET A 423 -3.69 -0.63 -18.81
N VAL A 424 -3.42 -1.21 -17.65
CA VAL A 424 -2.16 -1.05 -16.93
C VAL A 424 -1.53 -2.41 -16.65
N ALA A 425 -0.21 -2.48 -16.74
CA ALA A 425 0.59 -3.64 -16.36
C ALA A 425 1.29 -3.36 -15.02
N LYS A 426 1.26 -4.33 -14.11
CA LYS A 426 1.91 -4.26 -12.80
C LYS A 426 2.86 -5.43 -12.61
N ARG A 427 4.13 -5.13 -12.32
CA ARG A 427 5.15 -6.12 -11.98
C ARG A 427 5.82 -5.81 -10.66
N LEU A 428 6.44 -6.80 -10.03
CA LEU A 428 7.22 -6.61 -8.80
C LEU A 428 8.44 -5.74 -9.07
N ILE A 429 8.79 -4.87 -8.11
CA ILE A 429 9.96 -4.00 -8.21
C ILE A 429 11.25 -4.83 -8.33
N LYS A 430 11.41 -5.81 -7.43
CA LYS A 430 12.64 -6.62 -7.28
C LYS A 430 12.76 -7.77 -8.28
N GLU A 431 11.63 -8.25 -8.81
CA GLU A 431 11.56 -9.44 -9.66
C GLU A 431 10.81 -9.09 -10.95
N PRO A 432 11.51 -8.56 -11.98
CA PRO A 432 10.88 -8.10 -13.21
C PRO A 432 10.19 -9.22 -14.01
N HIS A 433 10.74 -10.44 -13.93
CA HIS A 433 10.18 -11.67 -14.47
C HIS A 433 9.74 -12.58 -13.32
N ALA A 434 8.71 -12.16 -12.59
CA ALA A 434 8.20 -12.87 -11.41
C ALA A 434 7.62 -14.24 -11.79
N ARG A 435 7.70 -15.19 -10.85
CA ARG A 435 7.03 -16.48 -11.00
C ARG A 435 5.54 -16.33 -10.71
N LYS A 436 4.78 -17.36 -11.06
CA LYS A 436 3.33 -17.38 -10.84
C LYS A 436 2.99 -17.23 -9.37
N GLU A 437 3.70 -17.95 -8.51
CA GLU A 437 3.48 -18.01 -7.07
C GLU A 437 3.62 -16.64 -6.40
N ASP A 438 4.50 -15.78 -6.92
CA ASP A 438 4.72 -14.43 -6.41
C ASP A 438 3.60 -13.46 -6.80
N MET A 439 2.86 -13.77 -7.88
CA MET A 439 1.81 -12.91 -8.44
C MET A 439 0.40 -13.35 -8.03
N LEU A 440 0.17 -14.64 -7.81
CA LEU A 440 -1.12 -15.20 -7.39
C LEU A 440 -1.75 -14.50 -6.16
N PRO A 441 -0.99 -14.11 -5.12
CA PRO A 441 -1.58 -13.45 -3.95
C PRO A 441 -2.41 -12.20 -4.28
N PHE A 442 -2.01 -11.42 -5.28
CA PHE A 442 -2.73 -10.22 -5.70
C PHE A 442 -4.07 -10.55 -6.37
N CYS A 443 -4.10 -11.57 -7.23
CA CYS A 443 -5.33 -12.07 -7.83
C CYS A 443 -6.27 -12.64 -6.77
N ARG A 444 -5.73 -13.39 -5.80
CA ARG A 444 -6.51 -13.95 -4.68
C ARG A 444 -7.14 -12.86 -3.82
N CYS A 445 -6.40 -11.80 -3.49
CA CYS A 445 -6.93 -10.67 -2.75
C CYS A 445 -8.10 -10.01 -3.50
N THR A 446 -7.90 -9.73 -4.80
CA THR A 446 -8.92 -9.11 -5.65
C THR A 446 -10.16 -10.00 -5.78
N SER A 447 -9.99 -11.30 -6.03
CA SER A 447 -11.09 -12.25 -6.16
C SER A 447 -11.92 -12.35 -4.86
N LEU A 448 -11.27 -12.43 -3.70
CA LEU A 448 -11.99 -12.45 -2.42
C LEU A 448 -12.72 -11.12 -2.15
N ALA A 449 -12.12 -10.00 -2.52
CA ALA A 449 -12.74 -8.68 -2.39
C ALA A 449 -14.01 -8.56 -3.23
N MET A 450 -13.98 -9.01 -4.48
CA MET A 450 -15.17 -9.07 -5.34
C MET A 450 -16.27 -9.94 -4.73
N GLN A 451 -15.94 -11.13 -4.21
CA GLN A 451 -16.93 -12.01 -3.56
C GLN A 451 -17.55 -11.39 -2.29
N MET A 452 -16.72 -10.76 -1.45
CA MET A 452 -17.20 -10.09 -0.24
C MET A 452 -18.03 -8.85 -0.58
N ARG A 453 -17.68 -8.13 -1.65
CA ARG A 453 -18.46 -7.02 -2.19
C ARG A 453 -19.84 -7.47 -2.62
N THR A 454 -19.95 -8.55 -3.42
CA THR A 454 -21.26 -9.07 -3.81
C THR A 454 -22.11 -9.39 -2.59
N SER A 455 -21.54 -10.09 -1.60
CA SER A 455 -22.25 -10.38 -0.36
C SER A 455 -22.62 -9.13 0.45
N PHE A 456 -21.81 -8.07 0.41
CA PHE A 456 -22.09 -6.81 1.11
C PHE A 456 -23.23 -6.04 0.44
N THR A 457 -23.16 -5.91 -0.88
CA THR A 457 -24.18 -5.28 -1.73
C THR A 457 -25.52 -5.99 -1.59
N ASP A 458 -25.55 -7.33 -1.59
CA ASP A 458 -26.78 -8.11 -1.35
C ASP A 458 -27.44 -7.75 -0.01
N VAL A 459 -26.64 -7.54 1.05
CA VAL A 459 -27.15 -7.19 2.38
C VAL A 459 -27.66 -5.75 2.40
N ILE A 460 -26.97 -4.83 1.74
CA ILE A 460 -27.41 -3.44 1.57
C ILE A 460 -28.78 -3.40 0.89
N TYR A 461 -28.94 -4.09 -0.25
CA TYR A 461 -30.19 -4.14 -0.99
C TYR A 461 -31.32 -4.81 -0.19
N LYS A 462 -31.07 -5.99 0.40
CA LYS A 462 -32.08 -6.71 1.20
C LYS A 462 -32.55 -5.92 2.41
N LYS A 463 -31.68 -5.09 3.00
CA LYS A 463 -32.00 -4.24 4.15
C LYS A 463 -32.43 -2.83 3.78
N TRP A 464 -32.52 -2.51 2.49
CA TRP A 464 -32.88 -1.17 1.99
C TRP A 464 -31.99 -0.07 2.60
N ILE A 465 -30.70 -0.35 2.76
CA ILE A 465 -29.74 0.62 3.31
C ILE A 465 -29.35 1.59 2.19
N ALA A 466 -29.65 2.86 2.38
CA ALA A 466 -29.20 3.89 1.46
C ALA A 466 -27.70 4.13 1.63
N VAL A 467 -26.93 3.87 0.56
CA VAL A 467 -25.50 4.18 0.50
C VAL A 467 -25.25 5.21 -0.60
N PRO A 468 -24.31 6.15 -0.40
CA PRO A 468 -24.06 7.23 -1.36
C PRO A 468 -23.36 6.76 -2.64
N TYR A 469 -22.69 5.59 -2.58
CA TYR A 469 -21.94 5.05 -3.71
C TYR A 469 -22.02 3.53 -3.79
N ASP A 470 -21.92 3.00 -5.00
CA ASP A 470 -21.70 1.59 -5.26
C ASP A 470 -20.21 1.25 -5.28
N ILE A 471 -19.80 0.28 -4.49
CA ILE A 471 -18.40 -0.20 -4.47
C ILE A 471 -18.20 -1.17 -5.63
N TRP A 472 -17.10 -1.05 -6.37
CA TRP A 472 -16.66 -2.02 -7.37
C TRP A 472 -15.17 -2.28 -7.25
N PHE A 473 -14.74 -3.51 -7.54
CA PHE A 473 -13.33 -3.85 -7.64
C PHE A 473 -12.98 -4.10 -9.10
N VAL A 474 -11.91 -3.45 -9.58
CA VAL A 474 -11.38 -3.68 -10.92
C VAL A 474 -10.86 -5.12 -11.00
N PRO A 475 -11.27 -5.90 -12.01
CA PRO A 475 -10.74 -7.22 -12.22
C PRO A 475 -9.22 -7.20 -12.42
N CYS A 476 -8.54 -8.11 -11.73
CA CYS A 476 -7.10 -8.32 -11.86
C CYS A 476 -6.84 -9.61 -12.64
N TYR A 477 -6.09 -9.50 -13.73
CA TYR A 477 -5.74 -10.61 -14.61
C TYR A 477 -4.26 -10.95 -14.52
N LEU A 478 -3.95 -12.23 -14.75
CA LEU A 478 -2.59 -12.74 -14.77
C LEU A 478 -2.15 -12.92 -16.23
N TYR A 479 -1.08 -12.26 -16.62
CA TYR A 479 -0.49 -12.38 -17.96
C TYR A 479 0.76 -13.23 -17.88
N GLN A 480 0.73 -14.37 -18.55
CA GLN A 480 1.88 -15.28 -18.69
C GLN A 480 2.61 -14.99 -20.01
N TYR A 481 3.93 -14.95 -20.00
CA TYR A 481 4.77 -14.85 -21.20
C TYR A 481 6.07 -15.63 -21.02
N SER A 482 6.75 -15.94 -22.13
CA SER A 482 8.10 -16.50 -22.08
C SER A 482 9.13 -15.37 -21.97
N CYS A 483 9.93 -15.38 -20.91
CA CYS A 483 11.05 -14.44 -20.78
C CYS A 483 12.27 -14.90 -21.61
N ARG A 484 13.33 -14.08 -21.67
CA ARG A 484 14.50 -14.36 -22.52
C ARG A 484 15.24 -15.66 -22.16
N SER A 485 15.13 -16.12 -20.93
CA SER A 485 15.70 -17.41 -20.52
C SER A 485 14.88 -18.62 -20.98
N GLY A 486 13.72 -18.41 -21.60
CA GLY A 486 12.78 -19.47 -21.99
C GLY A 486 11.79 -19.86 -20.90
N GLU A 487 12.01 -19.41 -19.67
CA GLU A 487 11.12 -19.69 -18.53
C GLU A 487 9.82 -18.86 -18.58
N PRO A 488 8.70 -19.39 -18.06
CA PRO A 488 7.47 -18.63 -17.93
C PRO A 488 7.62 -17.53 -16.88
N ALA A 489 7.17 -16.33 -17.22
CA ALA A 489 7.17 -15.16 -16.37
C ALA A 489 5.77 -14.53 -16.35
N PHE A 490 5.47 -13.83 -15.26
CA PHE A 490 4.13 -13.34 -14.99
C PHE A 490 4.12 -11.87 -14.59
N PHE A 491 3.07 -11.16 -14.98
CA PHE A 491 2.72 -9.85 -14.45
C PHE A 491 1.19 -9.73 -14.35
N LEU A 492 0.70 -8.69 -13.66
CA LEU A 492 -0.73 -8.45 -13.55
C LEU A 492 -1.18 -7.38 -14.53
N GLY A 493 -2.37 -7.53 -15.10
CA GLY A 493 -3.01 -6.45 -15.83
C GLY A 493 -4.40 -6.16 -15.29
N GLU A 494 -4.80 -4.92 -15.40
CA GLU A 494 -6.14 -4.44 -15.02
C GLU A 494 -6.50 -3.20 -15.84
N HIS A 495 -7.76 -2.80 -15.78
CA HIS A 495 -8.22 -1.57 -16.42
C HIS A 495 -7.61 -0.34 -15.76
N GLN A 496 -7.23 0.63 -16.58
CA GLN A 496 -6.73 1.92 -16.11
C GLN A 496 -7.87 2.72 -15.49
N LEU A 497 -7.69 3.12 -14.23
CA LEU A 497 -8.58 4.07 -13.58
C LEU A 497 -8.20 5.50 -13.97
N GLU A 498 -9.18 6.27 -14.43
CA GLU A 498 -9.04 7.70 -14.74
C GLU A 498 -9.66 8.54 -13.63
N GLY A 499 -8.85 9.39 -12.99
CA GLY A 499 -9.35 10.34 -11.97
C GLY A 499 -8.39 10.50 -10.78
N LYS A 500 -8.89 11.13 -9.71
CA LYS A 500 -8.13 11.35 -8.47
C LYS A 500 -8.01 10.04 -7.70
N PHE A 501 -6.87 9.39 -7.83
CA PHE A 501 -6.57 8.17 -7.08
C PHE A 501 -6.45 8.48 -5.58
N THR A 502 -7.31 7.85 -4.78
CA THR A 502 -7.46 8.10 -3.34
C THR A 502 -7.30 6.78 -2.58
N LYS A 503 -6.52 6.81 -1.50
CA LYS A 503 -6.39 5.70 -0.56
C LYS A 503 -7.30 5.98 0.65
N PHE A 504 -8.25 5.10 0.93
CA PHE A 504 -9.29 5.28 1.95
C PHE A 504 -8.92 4.61 3.27
N ASN A 505 -8.28 3.45 3.21
CA ASN A 505 -7.58 2.88 4.36
C ASN A 505 -6.31 2.16 3.90
N SER A 506 -5.52 1.70 4.87
CA SER A 506 -4.33 0.88 4.61
C SER A 506 -4.41 -0.49 5.26
N ASN A 507 -3.48 -1.35 4.89
CA ASN A 507 -3.25 -2.60 5.59
C ASN A 507 -2.69 -2.44 7.03
N ASN A 508 -2.36 -1.22 7.47
CA ASN A 508 -1.71 -0.96 8.76
C ASN A 508 -2.40 0.11 9.62
N GLY A 509 -3.73 0.25 9.51
CA GLY A 509 -4.51 1.12 10.40
C GLY A 509 -4.57 2.60 10.02
N TYR A 510 -4.01 3.02 8.89
CA TYR A 510 -4.35 4.34 8.32
C TYR A 510 -5.81 4.36 7.84
N VAL A 511 -6.51 5.47 8.15
CA VAL A 511 -7.86 5.81 7.69
C VAL A 511 -7.79 7.22 7.08
N ASN A 512 -8.40 7.40 5.91
CA ASN A 512 -8.50 8.71 5.28
C ASN A 512 -9.57 9.56 5.99
N SER A 513 -9.17 10.73 6.47
CA SER A 513 -10.00 11.70 7.19
C SER A 513 -10.25 13.00 6.40
N ASP A 514 -9.95 13.01 5.09
CA ASP A 514 -10.25 14.12 4.20
C ASP A 514 -11.77 14.34 4.16
N ALA A 515 -12.22 15.53 4.56
CA ALA A 515 -13.65 15.87 4.59
C ALA A 515 -14.35 15.71 3.24
N GLU A 516 -13.63 15.92 2.12
CA GLU A 516 -14.15 15.69 0.76
C GLU A 516 -14.52 14.22 0.49
N ASN A 517 -13.94 13.28 1.25
CA ASN A 517 -14.10 11.84 1.06
C ASN A 517 -14.78 11.16 2.25
N GLU A 518 -15.35 11.91 3.20
CA GLU A 518 -15.87 11.37 4.46
C GLU A 518 -16.90 10.25 4.23
N ASP A 519 -17.87 10.48 3.35
CA ASP A 519 -18.92 9.49 3.02
C ASP A 519 -18.36 8.22 2.37
N CYS A 520 -17.42 8.35 1.43
CA CYS A 520 -16.75 7.21 0.81
C CYS A 520 -15.89 6.46 1.82
N SER A 521 -15.13 7.19 2.64
CA SER A 521 -14.26 6.62 3.67
C SER A 521 -15.08 5.84 4.69
N GLU A 522 -16.21 6.39 5.16
CA GLU A 522 -17.13 5.73 6.08
C GLU A 522 -17.69 4.43 5.50
N LEU A 523 -18.20 4.48 4.26
CA LEU A 523 -18.73 3.31 3.56
C LEU A 523 -17.66 2.20 3.41
N LEU A 524 -16.43 2.58 3.08
CA LEU A 524 -15.31 1.65 2.89
C LEU A 524 -14.77 1.09 4.22
N GLN A 525 -14.78 1.87 5.31
CA GLN A 525 -14.51 1.33 6.64
C GLN A 525 -15.59 0.30 7.04
N ALA A 526 -16.87 0.61 6.78
CA ALA A 526 -17.97 -0.32 6.97
C ALA A 526 -17.80 -1.61 6.16
N PHE A 527 -17.33 -1.52 4.91
CA PHE A 527 -17.02 -2.69 4.10
C PHE A 527 -15.91 -3.55 4.73
N SER A 528 -14.79 -2.96 5.13
CA SER A 528 -13.70 -3.66 5.85
C SER A 528 -14.22 -4.36 7.11
N HIS A 529 -14.98 -3.65 7.96
CA HIS A 529 -15.59 -4.22 9.17
C HIS A 529 -16.57 -5.35 8.86
N TYR A 530 -17.42 -5.17 7.85
CA TYR A 530 -18.34 -6.21 7.39
C TYR A 530 -17.60 -7.48 6.98
N THR A 531 -16.50 -7.38 6.23
CA THR A 531 -15.74 -8.57 5.81
C THR A 531 -15.22 -9.39 7.00
N PHE A 532 -14.80 -8.71 8.08
CA PHE A 532 -14.37 -9.34 9.32
C PHE A 532 -15.53 -10.06 10.01
N VAL A 533 -16.67 -9.38 10.20
CA VAL A 533 -17.85 -9.95 10.88
C VAL A 533 -18.44 -11.11 10.07
N ARG A 534 -18.61 -10.91 8.76
CA ARG A 534 -19.18 -11.90 7.83
C ARG A 534 -18.35 -13.18 7.80
N SER A 535 -17.03 -13.04 7.90
CA SER A 535 -16.09 -14.16 7.92
C SER A 535 -15.85 -14.76 9.31
N LYS A 536 -16.54 -14.27 10.34
CA LYS A 536 -16.35 -14.65 11.76
C LYS A 536 -14.91 -14.46 12.23
N GLY A 537 -14.29 -13.37 11.81
CA GLY A 537 -12.91 -12.99 12.14
C GLY A 537 -11.85 -13.86 11.47
N SER A 538 -12.18 -14.55 10.38
CA SER A 538 -11.19 -15.36 9.65
C SER A 538 -10.38 -14.54 8.65
N VAL A 539 -11.00 -13.56 8.00
CA VAL A 539 -10.39 -12.64 7.03
C VAL A 539 -10.88 -11.21 7.22
N MET A 540 -10.07 -10.23 6.83
CA MET A 540 -10.45 -8.82 6.76
C MET A 540 -9.84 -8.21 5.51
N ILE A 541 -10.64 -7.46 4.75
CA ILE A 541 -10.20 -6.79 3.52
C ILE A 541 -9.93 -5.32 3.82
N VAL A 542 -8.75 -4.85 3.45
CA VAL A 542 -8.19 -3.52 3.74
C VAL A 542 -7.38 -3.04 2.54
N ASP A 543 -6.66 -1.92 2.69
CA ASP A 543 -5.90 -1.26 1.61
C ASP A 543 -6.83 -0.84 0.46
N LEU A 544 -8.02 -0.35 0.83
CA LEU A 544 -9.04 0.10 -0.11
C LEU A 544 -8.61 1.43 -0.72
N GLN A 545 -8.35 1.41 -2.02
CA GLN A 545 -7.83 2.55 -2.79
C GLN A 545 -8.35 2.50 -4.23
N GLY A 546 -8.53 3.66 -4.84
CA GLY A 546 -9.10 3.75 -6.17
C GLY A 546 -9.61 5.14 -6.55
N VAL A 547 -10.61 5.20 -7.41
CA VAL A 547 -11.19 6.45 -7.93
C VAL A 547 -12.70 6.47 -7.69
N ILE A 548 -13.23 7.66 -7.41
CA ILE A 548 -14.67 7.91 -7.34
C ILE A 548 -15.10 8.46 -8.70
N ASP A 549 -16.07 7.82 -9.35
CA ASP A 549 -16.59 8.23 -10.66
C ASP A 549 -18.09 7.95 -10.74
N GLY A 550 -18.88 8.96 -11.11
CA GLY A 550 -20.29 8.78 -11.47
C GLY A 550 -21.18 8.04 -10.45
N GLY A 551 -20.97 8.21 -9.13
CA GLY A 551 -21.73 7.47 -8.10
C GLY A 551 -21.15 6.09 -7.77
N TYR A 552 -20.01 5.73 -8.36
CA TYR A 552 -19.28 4.49 -8.10
C TYR A 552 -17.95 4.78 -7.42
N ILE A 553 -17.49 3.83 -6.61
CA ILE A 553 -16.12 3.76 -6.10
C ILE A 553 -15.44 2.59 -6.79
N LEU A 554 -14.55 2.89 -7.73
CA LEU A 554 -13.75 1.90 -8.46
C LEU A 554 -12.45 1.64 -7.69
N LEU A 555 -12.37 0.49 -7.02
CA LEU A 555 -11.24 0.07 -6.19
C LEU A 555 -10.31 -0.89 -6.90
N THR A 556 -9.02 -0.85 -6.56
CA THR A 556 -8.02 -1.78 -7.06
C THR A 556 -7.01 -2.15 -5.98
N ASP A 557 -6.26 -3.22 -6.19
CA ASP A 557 -5.18 -3.68 -5.31
C ASP A 557 -5.55 -3.78 -3.81
N PRO A 558 -6.65 -4.47 -3.44
CA PRO A 558 -6.96 -4.68 -2.03
C PRO A 558 -5.93 -5.61 -1.38
N GLN A 559 -5.82 -5.53 -0.05
CA GLN A 559 -5.07 -6.46 0.78
C GLN A 559 -6.01 -7.25 1.69
N VAL A 560 -5.70 -8.53 1.91
CA VAL A 560 -6.41 -9.39 2.85
C VAL A 560 -5.51 -9.70 4.04
N HIS A 561 -6.03 -9.47 5.25
CA HIS A 561 -5.47 -10.03 6.48
C HIS A 561 -6.14 -11.36 6.80
N THR A 562 -5.39 -12.34 7.31
CA THR A 562 -5.94 -13.64 7.72
C THR A 562 -5.59 -14.03 9.15
N ARG A 563 -6.52 -14.73 9.82
CA ARG A 563 -6.28 -15.23 11.18
C ARG A 563 -5.23 -16.36 11.23
N HIS A 564 -5.21 -17.22 10.21
CA HIS A 564 -4.45 -18.49 10.25
C HIS A 564 -3.55 -18.74 9.03
N LYS A 565 -3.38 -17.78 8.11
CA LYS A 565 -2.54 -17.90 6.91
C LYS A 565 -2.69 -19.23 6.13
N LYS A 566 -3.92 -19.74 6.04
CA LYS A 566 -4.22 -20.98 5.30
C LYS A 566 -4.10 -20.81 3.78
N VAL A 567 -4.32 -19.59 3.32
CA VAL A 567 -4.18 -19.17 1.93
C VAL A 567 -3.16 -18.06 1.93
N ASP A 568 -2.27 -18.07 0.94
CA ASP A 568 -1.28 -17.02 0.79
C ASP A 568 -1.89 -15.80 0.07
N TYR A 569 -2.08 -14.73 0.84
CA TYR A 569 -2.50 -13.40 0.40
C TYR A 569 -1.33 -12.40 0.37
N GLY A 570 -0.10 -12.90 0.39
CA GLY A 570 1.09 -12.12 0.14
C GLY A 570 1.65 -11.43 1.38
N ARG A 571 2.76 -10.72 1.18
CA ARG A 571 3.54 -10.11 2.28
C ARG A 571 2.80 -9.00 3.03
N GLY A 572 1.75 -8.43 2.43
CA GLY A 572 0.91 -7.42 3.08
C GLY A 572 -0.12 -8.00 4.06
N ASP A 573 -0.26 -9.33 4.16
CA ASP A 573 -1.05 -10.00 5.20
C ASP A 573 -0.32 -9.94 6.56
N LEU A 574 -0.66 -8.92 7.35
CA LEU A 574 -0.17 -8.72 8.72
C LEU A 574 -0.94 -9.57 9.75
N GLY A 575 -1.87 -10.40 9.28
CA GLY A 575 -2.68 -11.31 10.08
C GLY A 575 -3.49 -10.62 11.15
N PHE A 576 -3.54 -11.24 12.33
CA PHE A 576 -4.27 -10.70 13.48
C PHE A 576 -3.82 -9.29 13.87
N GLU A 577 -2.52 -8.99 13.74
CA GLU A 577 -1.99 -7.67 14.11
C GLU A 577 -2.54 -6.57 13.19
N GLY A 578 -2.62 -6.84 11.90
CA GLY A 578 -3.25 -5.92 10.95
C GLY A 578 -4.74 -5.72 11.23
N MET A 579 -5.45 -6.79 11.59
CA MET A 579 -6.86 -6.70 11.99
C MET A 579 -7.05 -5.86 13.26
N LYS A 580 -6.16 -6.02 14.24
CA LYS A 580 -6.18 -5.24 15.48
C LYS A 580 -5.98 -3.75 15.20
N ARG A 581 -4.94 -3.40 14.41
CA ARG A 581 -4.64 -2.02 14.01
C ARG A 581 -5.78 -1.35 13.24
N PHE A 582 -6.51 -2.11 12.44
CA PHE A 582 -7.74 -1.62 11.82
C PHE A 582 -8.76 -1.20 12.89
N PHE A 583 -9.06 -2.07 13.87
CA PHE A 583 -10.02 -1.73 14.93
C PHE A 583 -9.55 -0.66 15.91
N GLU A 584 -8.24 -0.46 16.07
CA GLU A 584 -7.68 0.66 16.87
C GLU A 584 -7.98 2.03 16.25
N SER A 585 -8.17 2.09 14.92
CA SER A 585 -8.43 3.32 14.17
C SER A 585 -9.86 3.43 13.63
N HIS A 586 -10.62 2.33 13.69
CA HIS A 586 -11.98 2.25 13.15
C HIS A 586 -13.02 2.74 14.16
N TYR A 587 -13.89 3.64 13.70
CA TYR A 587 -15.11 4.03 14.39
C TYR A 587 -16.31 3.61 13.55
N CYS A 588 -17.29 2.97 14.18
CA CYS A 588 -18.51 2.58 13.47
C CYS A 588 -19.28 3.83 13.04
N GLY A 589 -19.44 4.01 11.72
CA GLY A 589 -20.24 5.07 11.12
C GLY A 589 -21.68 4.63 10.82
N LYS A 590 -22.42 5.48 10.09
CA LYS A 590 -23.84 5.26 9.71
C LYS A 590 -24.07 3.90 9.03
N THR A 591 -23.17 3.47 8.15
CA THR A 591 -23.30 2.22 7.40
C THR A 591 -23.08 1.02 8.31
N CYS A 592 -22.10 1.08 9.22
CA CYS A 592 -21.88 0.03 10.23
C CYS A 592 -23.12 -0.19 11.10
N HIS A 593 -23.71 0.90 11.58
CA HIS A 593 -24.92 0.87 12.41
C HIS A 593 -26.14 0.34 11.65
N ALA A 594 -26.34 0.78 10.40
CA ALA A 594 -27.42 0.29 9.55
C ALA A 594 -27.30 -1.23 9.28
N LEU A 595 -26.07 -1.71 9.10
CA LEU A 595 -25.78 -3.13 8.95
C LEU A 595 -25.91 -3.94 10.25
N LYS A 596 -26.01 -3.26 11.40
CA LYS A 596 -25.99 -3.83 12.77
C LYS A 596 -24.71 -4.61 13.03
N LEU A 597 -23.57 -4.06 12.59
CA LEU A 597 -22.27 -4.63 12.91
C LEU A 597 -21.97 -4.40 14.40
N PRO A 598 -21.33 -5.36 15.10
CA PRO A 598 -20.98 -5.17 16.50
C PRO A 598 -19.91 -4.08 16.63
N GLY A 599 -20.19 -3.03 17.41
CA GLY A 599 -19.28 -1.89 17.60
C GLY A 599 -18.01 -2.25 18.35
N GLU A 600 -18.12 -3.09 19.38
CA GLU A 600 -16.96 -3.64 20.10
C GLU A 600 -16.72 -5.08 19.63
N GLN A 601 -15.59 -5.31 18.95
CA GLN A 601 -15.13 -6.68 18.65
C GLN A 601 -14.32 -7.28 19.81
N HIS A 602 -14.41 -6.69 21.00
CA HIS A 602 -13.55 -7.00 22.14
C HIS A 602 -13.54 -8.48 22.47
N ASP A 603 -14.68 -9.17 22.47
CA ASP A 603 -14.73 -10.61 22.74
C ASP A 603 -14.10 -11.46 21.64
N LEU A 604 -14.29 -11.10 20.37
CA LEU A 604 -13.70 -11.83 19.25
C LEU A 604 -12.19 -11.59 19.18
N LEU A 605 -11.75 -10.33 19.33
CA LEU A 605 -10.34 -9.95 19.39
C LEU A 605 -9.65 -10.58 20.61
N LYS A 606 -10.27 -10.57 21.78
CA LYS A 606 -9.78 -11.23 23.00
C LYS A 606 -9.69 -12.74 22.82
N SER A 607 -10.67 -13.37 22.18
CA SER A 607 -10.62 -14.81 21.85
C SER A 607 -9.47 -15.14 20.88
N MET A 608 -9.18 -14.24 19.94
CA MET A 608 -8.08 -14.39 18.99
C MET A 608 -6.71 -14.16 19.63
N GLU A 609 -6.60 -13.19 20.54
CA GLU A 609 -5.40 -12.89 21.33
C GLU A 609 -5.06 -14.08 22.26
N LEU A 610 -6.06 -14.63 22.94
CA LEU A 610 -5.96 -15.87 23.72
C LEU A 610 -5.50 -17.08 22.88
N GLU A 611 -5.84 -17.14 21.59
CA GLU A 611 -5.34 -18.20 20.70
C GLU A 611 -3.90 -17.94 20.20
N LYS A 612 -3.50 -16.68 20.00
CA LYS A 612 -2.15 -16.27 19.56
C LYS A 612 -1.08 -16.61 20.60
N ASP A 613 -1.40 -16.42 21.87
CA ASP A 613 -0.51 -16.73 22.99
C ASP A 613 -0.40 -18.23 23.27
N ARG A 614 -1.27 -19.04 22.64
CA ARG A 614 -1.38 -20.47 22.90
C ARG A 614 -0.98 -21.32 21.70
N ARG A 615 0.17 -20.99 21.09
CA ARG A 615 0.75 -21.81 20.01
C ARG A 615 1.22 -23.18 20.50
N CYS A 616 1.12 -24.16 19.61
CA CYS A 616 1.63 -25.51 19.81
C CYS A 616 3.14 -25.46 20.04
N GLN A 617 3.60 -26.02 21.15
CA GLN A 617 5.00 -26.06 21.55
C GLN A 617 5.88 -27.00 20.71
N ILE A 618 5.30 -27.70 19.72
CA ILE A 618 6.03 -28.57 18.79
C ILE A 618 6.19 -27.85 17.45
N CYS A 619 5.08 -27.52 16.77
CA CYS A 619 5.17 -26.92 15.43
C CYS A 619 5.23 -25.39 15.42
N MET A 620 4.88 -24.73 16.53
CA MET A 620 4.73 -23.26 16.65
C MET A 620 3.76 -22.61 15.64
N ASN A 621 3.11 -23.40 14.79
CA ASN A 621 2.33 -22.92 13.64
C ASN A 621 0.82 -23.11 13.79
N ALA A 622 0.37 -23.81 14.84
CA ALA A 622 -1.05 -24.08 15.09
C ALA A 622 -1.39 -23.84 16.56
N PRO A 623 -2.62 -23.44 16.90
CA PRO A 623 -3.04 -23.29 18.28
C PRO A 623 -3.02 -24.63 19.03
N SER A 624 -2.70 -24.58 20.32
CA SER A 624 -2.81 -25.69 21.24
C SER A 624 -4.30 -26.00 21.44
N LYS A 625 -4.73 -27.18 21.00
CA LYS A 625 -6.12 -27.64 21.06
C LYS A 625 -6.25 -29.01 21.72
N THR A 626 -5.24 -29.39 22.49
CA THR A 626 -5.19 -30.68 23.16
C THR A 626 -4.72 -30.50 24.58
N VAL A 627 -5.15 -31.38 25.48
CA VAL A 627 -4.61 -31.57 26.83
C VAL A 627 -3.96 -32.94 26.88
N LEU A 628 -2.76 -33.01 27.46
CA LEU A 628 -1.99 -34.23 27.66
C LEU A 628 -2.23 -34.77 29.07
N GLU A 629 -2.57 -36.05 29.19
CA GLU A 629 -2.73 -36.75 30.48
C GLU A 629 -1.49 -37.62 30.78
N PRO A 630 -1.08 -37.73 32.05
CA PRO A 630 -1.74 -37.22 33.25
C PRO A 630 -1.34 -35.78 33.64
N CYS A 631 -0.44 -35.14 32.90
CA CYS A 631 0.17 -33.87 33.31
C CYS A 631 -0.74 -32.64 33.19
N GLY A 632 -1.90 -32.76 32.55
CA GLY A 632 -2.88 -31.67 32.36
C GLY A 632 -2.41 -30.56 31.40
N HIS A 633 -1.25 -30.69 30.78
CA HIS A 633 -0.70 -29.61 29.95
C HIS A 633 -1.39 -29.53 28.60
N SER A 634 -1.98 -28.37 28.33
CA SER A 634 -2.50 -28.01 27.03
C SER A 634 -1.45 -27.26 26.22
N ALA A 635 -0.61 -28.04 25.52
CA ALA A 635 0.62 -27.56 24.90
C ALA A 635 0.73 -27.81 23.39
N VAL A 636 -0.07 -28.73 22.82
CA VAL A 636 0.13 -29.19 21.43
C VAL A 636 -1.15 -29.11 20.59
N CYS A 637 -1.00 -29.00 19.27
CA CYS A 637 -2.11 -29.03 18.32
C CYS A 637 -2.52 -30.48 18.00
N ARG A 638 -3.68 -30.67 17.36
CA ARG A 638 -4.20 -32.00 16.99
C ARG A 638 -3.25 -32.77 16.06
N ALA A 639 -2.61 -32.12 15.10
CA ALA A 639 -1.68 -32.80 14.20
C ALA A 639 -0.40 -33.26 14.93
N CYS A 640 0.14 -32.40 15.82
CA CYS A 640 1.35 -32.74 16.55
C CYS A 640 1.13 -33.78 17.65
N VAL A 641 -0.06 -33.82 18.27
CA VAL A 641 -0.34 -34.89 19.25
C VAL A 641 -0.43 -36.26 18.58
N LEU A 642 -0.96 -36.35 17.36
CA LEU A 642 -0.99 -37.61 16.62
C LEU A 642 0.44 -38.11 16.35
N LYS A 643 1.31 -37.23 15.85
CA LYS A 643 2.75 -37.52 15.65
C LYS A 643 3.47 -37.85 16.95
N LEU A 644 3.12 -37.20 18.06
CA LEU A 644 3.71 -37.47 19.37
C LEU A 644 3.46 -38.92 19.80
N PHE A 645 2.25 -39.44 19.54
CA PHE A 645 1.85 -40.80 19.86
C PHE A 645 2.34 -41.87 18.87
N GLU A 646 2.96 -41.48 17.76
CA GLU A 646 3.72 -42.40 16.89
C GLU A 646 5.07 -42.79 17.52
N SER A 647 5.56 -42.01 18.51
CA SER A 647 6.77 -42.34 19.26
C SER A 647 6.51 -43.47 20.27
N PRO A 648 7.46 -44.39 20.48
CA PRO A 648 7.32 -45.46 21.48
C PRO A 648 7.22 -44.95 22.93
N GLN A 649 7.66 -43.71 23.21
CA GLN A 649 7.55 -43.08 24.53
C GLN A 649 7.10 -41.61 24.38
N PRO A 650 5.79 -41.35 24.18
CA PRO A 650 5.28 -39.99 24.06
C PRO A 650 5.49 -39.21 25.36
N SER A 651 6.11 -38.03 25.28
CA SER A 651 6.38 -37.17 26.44
C SER A 651 5.86 -35.75 26.22
N CYS A 652 5.44 -35.10 27.30
CA CYS A 652 4.93 -33.74 27.25
C CYS A 652 6.05 -32.75 26.91
N PRO A 653 5.91 -31.87 25.92
CA PRO A 653 6.97 -30.91 25.56
C PRO A 653 7.23 -29.84 26.63
N ILE A 654 6.31 -29.65 27.59
CA ILE A 654 6.48 -28.68 28.69
C ILE A 654 7.18 -29.33 29.88
N CYS A 655 6.59 -30.38 30.44
CA CYS A 655 7.05 -30.98 31.70
C CYS A 655 7.81 -32.29 31.53
N ARG A 656 7.97 -32.80 30.30
CA ARG A 656 8.63 -34.07 29.95
C ARG A 656 8.00 -35.33 30.55
N GLN A 657 6.89 -35.21 31.26
CA GLN A 657 6.14 -36.35 31.80
C GLN A 657 5.64 -37.24 30.66
N ALA A 658 5.72 -38.57 30.86
CA ALA A 658 5.17 -39.55 29.93
C ALA A 658 3.66 -39.35 29.78
N VAL A 659 3.20 -39.29 28.53
CA VAL A 659 1.81 -39.02 28.17
C VAL A 659 1.11 -40.35 27.88
N THR A 660 0.01 -40.62 28.56
CA THR A 660 -0.76 -41.85 28.34
C THR A 660 -1.98 -41.62 27.45
N LYS A 661 -2.52 -40.40 27.45
CA LYS A 661 -3.73 -40.05 26.71
C LYS A 661 -3.76 -38.56 26.37
N TYR A 662 -4.58 -38.19 25.39
CA TYR A 662 -4.88 -36.80 25.09
C TYR A 662 -6.37 -36.57 24.90
N HIS A 663 -6.80 -35.32 25.13
CA HIS A 663 -8.15 -34.83 24.89
C HIS A 663 -8.11 -33.63 23.96
N THR A 664 -8.96 -33.57 22.93
CA THR A 664 -9.07 -32.40 22.05
C THR A 664 -10.14 -31.45 22.57
N GLY A 665 -9.83 -30.16 22.61
CA GLY A 665 -10.74 -29.12 23.09
C GLY A 665 -10.14 -27.72 22.92
N VAL A 666 -10.94 -26.70 23.21
CA VAL A 666 -10.44 -25.33 23.36
C VAL A 666 -10.29 -25.07 24.84
N TYR A 667 -9.07 -24.77 25.27
CA TYR A 667 -8.74 -24.54 26.66
C TYR A 667 -8.29 -23.08 26.81
N SER A 668 -8.52 -22.47 27.97
CA SER A 668 -8.08 -21.09 28.24
C SER A 668 -6.74 -21.02 28.99
N THR A 669 -6.29 -22.12 29.61
CA THR A 669 -5.05 -22.19 30.39
C THR A 669 -4.09 -23.26 29.89
N THR A 670 -2.78 -23.04 30.10
CA THR A 670 -1.70 -24.01 29.79
C THR A 670 -1.81 -25.28 30.63
N PHE A 671 -2.30 -25.17 31.87
CA PHE A 671 -2.61 -26.31 32.72
C PHE A 671 -4.12 -26.46 32.87
N VAL A 672 -4.63 -27.64 32.51
CA VAL A 672 -6.04 -28.02 32.62
C VAL A 672 -6.10 -29.20 33.60
N PRO A 673 -6.73 -29.02 34.78
CA PRO A 673 -6.82 -30.09 35.77
C PRO A 673 -7.44 -31.35 35.16
N PRO A 674 -6.94 -32.55 35.47
CA PRO A 674 -7.57 -33.79 35.05
C PRO A 674 -9.01 -33.81 35.56
N VAL A 675 -9.97 -34.10 34.67
CA VAL A 675 -11.39 -34.21 35.05
C VAL A 675 -11.50 -35.40 36.00
N ARG A 676 -11.73 -35.13 37.29
CA ARG A 676 -12.11 -36.16 38.25
C ARG A 676 -13.45 -36.73 37.76
N ARG A 677 -13.42 -37.96 37.23
CA ARG A 677 -14.64 -38.74 37.03
C ARG A 677 -15.21 -39.01 38.43
N GLY A 678 -16.24 -38.26 38.80
CA GLY A 678 -17.16 -38.62 39.86
C GLY A 678 -18.09 -39.71 39.38
#